data_AF-A0A669PJI8-F1
#
_entry.id   AF-A0A669PJI8-F1
#
_cell.length_a   1.000
_cell.length_b   1.000
_cell.length_c   1.000
_cell.angle_alpha   90.00
_cell.angle_beta   90.00
_cell.angle_gamma   90.00
#
_symmetry.space_group_name_H-M   'P 1'
#
loop_
_entity.id
_entity.type
_entity.pdbx_description
1 polymer ?
#
loop_
_entity_poly.entity_id
_entity_poly.type
_entity_poly.pdbx_seq_one_letter_code
_entity_poly.pdbx_strand_id
1 'polypeptide(L)'
;MDALQVGSALQPALHLPFLPRHLYRAASSNERRLNFWRSKELCLNYIQDALLRKQWKRAAEFLTSYIESLEKDFSTEYMGPSEIIWRVGTEILCNHSPSNVREFNSFIEQMKTLGVKRYLKVCLEHAFHLLCNGRIDEAYQNLSLAESWRFGERTVTQDKEMKLIQAYRGLLDYYSWSNKKNILLEYEKDGFEDMSVEQEMHGFFRKAAVNLKEIIKIPGVWDLFVKSYVDLLEFYGDHQEAREVLTDYAYNSKFPANPNAHVYLYQFLKRHGAPKKSLISALKILHDIVPSHELMIDFNTMLQKSKKRKRRRLGLEVIFAVLDYAGWKKNVKAWSCLARQVKQIVISEKHLDWIKQEWNSRKDWWPAFHFSRYLAKSNWQENERLSYEKALVAGVLLGKGSLLGHPQCLDYGPPFQPPFHLEFCSAYENFGCCDQERDNSIAAKYHEILDYIDPRGHKLCGTYIKDILCQECSPYAAHLYDAENPRTPLRNLPGLCFDYCSEFHFNCHSAISLLTSDKHIQECCETNKTHFCNLLRLHDEDYCFPNVLRNTALNRNLGSVAEDRRGCLQLCLTEVANGLRNPVLMLHANDHTHRMFVAEQVGVIWVYLPDGSRLEEPFLDIKSIVLATPWIGDERGFLGMAFHPNYKNNGKFYIYYSYMDKKQVEKIRISELKVLTSDANKADPHSERNLLELEEPAANHNGGQLLFGVDGYLYLFIGDGGKAGDPFGQFGNAQNKSVLLGKVLRIDVDGRSPDGKPYRIPPDNPFVSDLKARPEVYAYGVRNMWRCAVDRGDPVTKKGRGRIFCGDVGQNRFEEVDIIVKGGNYGWRAKEGFECYDTKLCRNSSLDDILPIFAYGRNVGKSVTGGYVYRGCESPNLNGLYIFGDFMNGRLMALREDEKTNRWKKQDICIGSTKACAFPGMIRSYSKFIISFAEDEAGELYFMSTSYPSAYAPHGSLYKFVDPARRAPPGKCKYKPVTVKIKSKRIAFVPRAKTVLEFLNEPSPTNPPKRSSIPPGATPTAPSKKSKKVASSKIKASTVKPAQSNKKTLKTKAGAEHHKPKQKQQKVARVPRTTLAPSLPKRKSSQLTGAKKLPPKKAAQAKGKLGRRRKERR
;
A
#
# COMPACT_ATOMS: atom_id res chain seq x y z
N MET A 1 66.15 40.56 10.78
CA MET A 1 66.17 40.52 9.31
C MET A 1 66.11 39.05 8.87
N ASP A 2 65.74 38.84 7.62
CA ASP A 2 66.06 37.71 6.73
C ASP A 2 65.69 36.25 7.09
N ALA A 3 64.74 35.75 6.29
CA ALA A 3 64.76 34.53 5.47
C ALA A 3 65.56 33.27 5.88
N LEU A 4 64.84 32.14 5.93
CA LEU A 4 65.21 30.74 5.56
C LEU A 4 63.86 30.02 5.28
N GLN A 5 63.53 29.56 4.07
CA GLN A 5 63.99 28.39 3.29
C GLN A 5 63.37 27.01 3.66
N VAL A 6 62.58 26.50 2.70
CA VAL A 6 62.46 25.11 2.20
C VAL A 6 61.91 23.98 3.11
N GLY A 7 60.82 23.35 2.62
CA GLY A 7 60.31 22.03 3.00
C GLY A 7 59.16 21.64 2.04
N SER A 8 59.09 20.39 1.55
CA SER A 8 58.40 20.07 0.27
C SER A 8 57.22 19.08 0.34
N ALA A 9 56.24 19.28 -0.55
CA ALA A 9 55.30 18.26 -1.03
C ALA A 9 54.76 18.66 -2.44
N LEU A 10 54.43 17.68 -3.28
CA LEU A 10 53.91 17.86 -4.65
C LEU A 10 52.36 18.00 -4.63
N GLN A 11 51.58 18.28 -5.70
CA GLN A 11 51.70 18.19 -7.18
C GLN A 11 50.49 18.98 -7.78
N PRO A 12 50.33 19.17 -9.11
CA PRO A 12 51.29 19.26 -10.21
C PRO A 12 51.37 20.69 -10.81
N ALA A 13 52.55 21.11 -11.28
CA ALA A 13 52.60 22.08 -12.38
C ALA A 13 52.11 21.36 -13.65
N LEU A 14 51.21 21.98 -14.42
CA LEU A 14 50.68 21.34 -15.62
C LEU A 14 51.73 21.41 -16.73
N HIS A 15 52.48 20.32 -16.90
CA HIS A 15 53.25 20.08 -18.11
C HIS A 15 52.33 20.23 -19.32
N LEU A 16 52.50 21.30 -20.09
CA LEU A 16 52.49 21.14 -21.53
C LEU A 16 53.50 20.02 -21.82
N PRO A 17 53.12 18.97 -22.58
CA PRO A 17 54.12 18.09 -23.15
C PRO A 17 55.10 18.97 -23.92
N PHE A 18 56.41 18.80 -23.67
CA PHE A 18 57.36 19.28 -24.66
C PHE A 18 56.98 18.63 -25.99
N LEU A 19 56.64 19.43 -27.00
CA LEU A 19 56.70 18.98 -28.38
C LEU A 19 58.03 18.23 -28.53
N PRO A 20 58.02 16.94 -28.95
CA PRO A 20 59.18 16.08 -28.77
C PRO A 20 60.46 16.75 -29.26
N ARG A 21 61.48 16.86 -28.41
CA ARG A 21 62.73 17.58 -28.74
C ARG A 21 63.44 17.03 -29.98
N HIS A 22 63.06 15.83 -30.42
CA HIS A 22 63.23 15.33 -31.79
C HIS A 22 62.40 16.11 -32.82
N LEU A 23 62.71 17.40 -33.02
CA LEU A 23 62.59 18.08 -34.31
C LEU A 23 63.44 19.37 -34.42
N TYR A 24 64.38 19.61 -33.50
CA TYR A 24 65.50 20.53 -33.74
C TYR A 24 66.56 19.90 -34.67
N ARG A 25 66.16 19.67 -35.93
CA ARG A 25 67.03 19.77 -37.10
C ARG A 25 66.59 21.01 -37.87
N ALA A 26 67.47 21.56 -38.71
CA ALA A 26 67.17 22.78 -39.47
C ALA A 26 66.07 22.52 -40.53
N ALA A 27 64.83 22.74 -40.13
CA ALA A 27 63.64 22.41 -40.92
C ALA A 27 63.38 23.41 -42.05
N SER A 28 62.97 22.87 -43.21
CA SER A 28 62.68 23.64 -44.42
C SER A 28 61.39 24.47 -44.31
N SER A 29 61.16 25.39 -45.26
CA SER A 29 59.95 26.25 -45.26
C SER A 29 58.63 25.46 -45.30
N ASN A 30 58.60 24.33 -46.01
CA ASN A 30 57.41 23.47 -46.07
C ASN A 30 57.08 22.78 -44.74
N GLU A 31 58.09 22.38 -43.95
CA GLU A 31 57.85 21.80 -42.62
C GLU A 31 57.26 22.82 -41.64
N ARG A 32 57.67 24.10 -41.73
CA ARG A 32 57.05 25.18 -40.94
C ARG A 32 55.56 25.31 -41.25
N ARG A 33 55.21 25.35 -42.54
CA ARG A 33 53.80 25.42 -43.00
C ARG A 33 52.98 24.21 -42.55
N LEU A 34 53.52 22.99 -42.61
CA LEU A 34 52.79 21.79 -42.21
C LEU A 34 52.55 21.73 -40.68
N ASN A 35 53.54 22.15 -39.90
CA ASN A 35 53.42 22.24 -38.43
C ASN A 35 52.46 23.35 -38.00
N PHE A 36 52.37 24.45 -38.76
CA PHE A 36 51.41 25.53 -38.52
C PHE A 36 49.96 25.07 -38.66
N TRP A 37 49.61 24.39 -39.75
CA TRP A 37 48.25 23.89 -39.97
C TRP A 37 47.79 22.90 -38.88
N ARG A 38 48.67 21.98 -38.46
CA ARG A 38 48.38 21.08 -37.32
C ARG A 38 48.14 21.84 -36.02
N SER A 39 48.91 22.90 -35.75
CA SER A 39 48.76 23.73 -34.56
C SER A 39 47.42 24.47 -34.54
N LYS A 40 47.03 25.05 -35.70
CA LYS A 40 45.75 25.73 -35.91
C LYS A 40 44.55 24.80 -35.64
N GLU A 41 44.60 23.56 -36.15
CA GLU A 41 43.56 22.56 -35.96
C GLU A 41 43.49 22.06 -34.51
N LEU A 42 44.63 21.83 -33.86
CA LEU A 42 44.70 21.52 -32.43
C LEU A 42 44.06 22.62 -31.56
N CYS A 43 44.35 23.89 -31.82
CA CYS A 43 43.74 25.01 -31.09
C CYS A 43 42.21 25.03 -31.22
N LEU A 44 41.65 24.80 -32.42
CA LEU A 44 40.19 24.73 -32.61
C LEU A 44 39.56 23.57 -31.82
N ASN A 45 40.19 22.40 -31.81
CA ASN A 45 39.72 21.26 -31.04
C ASN A 45 39.76 21.52 -29.52
N TYR A 46 40.80 22.20 -29.01
CA TYR A 46 40.85 22.61 -27.59
C TYR A 46 39.80 23.67 -27.23
N ILE A 47 39.50 24.61 -28.13
CA ILE A 47 38.39 25.56 -27.95
C ILE A 47 37.05 24.80 -27.90
N GLN A 48 36.81 23.85 -28.81
CA GLN A 48 35.58 23.05 -28.84
C GLN A 48 35.36 22.24 -27.56
N ASP A 49 36.40 21.54 -27.07
CA ASP A 49 36.32 20.79 -25.81
C ASP A 49 36.08 21.72 -24.60
N ALA A 50 36.74 22.87 -24.56
CA ALA A 50 36.53 23.88 -23.52
C ALA A 50 35.08 24.42 -23.53
N LEU A 51 34.50 24.69 -24.71
CA LEU A 51 33.10 25.12 -24.87
C LEU A 51 32.11 24.05 -24.38
N LEU A 52 32.28 22.79 -24.83
CA LEU A 52 31.42 21.68 -24.40
C LEU A 52 31.48 21.44 -22.89
N ARG A 53 32.62 21.71 -22.25
CA ARG A 53 32.80 21.65 -20.79
C ARG A 53 32.48 22.96 -20.05
N LYS A 54 32.00 24.00 -20.74
CA LYS A 54 31.70 25.35 -20.20
C LYS A 54 32.90 26.03 -19.50
N GLN A 55 34.12 25.76 -19.96
CA GLN A 55 35.37 26.36 -19.45
C GLN A 55 35.66 27.69 -20.18
N TRP A 56 34.74 28.65 -20.12
CA TRP A 56 34.74 29.87 -20.95
C TRP A 56 36.04 30.67 -20.91
N LYS A 57 36.65 30.83 -19.73
CA LYS A 57 37.96 31.52 -19.60
C LYS A 57 39.06 30.83 -20.40
N ARG A 58 39.08 29.49 -20.38
CA ARG A 58 40.07 28.68 -21.08
C ARG A 58 39.82 28.66 -22.59
N ALA A 59 38.55 28.69 -23.00
CA ALA A 59 38.17 28.88 -24.39
C ALA A 59 38.62 30.26 -24.91
N ALA A 60 38.50 31.32 -24.10
CA ALA A 60 39.02 32.66 -24.43
C ALA A 60 40.55 32.67 -24.55
N GLU A 61 41.27 32.09 -23.58
CA GLU A 61 42.74 31.94 -23.62
C GLU A 61 43.20 31.24 -24.90
N PHE A 62 42.57 30.12 -25.28
CA PHE A 62 42.89 29.42 -26.52
C PHE A 62 42.49 30.20 -27.79
N LEU A 63 41.39 30.98 -27.76
CA LEU A 63 40.98 31.82 -28.90
C LEU A 63 41.97 32.96 -29.14
N THR A 64 42.50 33.59 -28.09
CA THR A 64 43.58 34.59 -28.23
C THR A 64 44.81 33.98 -28.89
N SER A 65 45.31 32.84 -28.40
CA SER A 65 46.46 32.16 -29.01
C SER A 65 46.18 31.67 -30.45
N TYR A 66 44.93 31.36 -30.79
CA TYR A 66 44.52 31.03 -32.17
C TYR A 66 44.61 32.25 -33.09
N ILE A 67 44.19 33.44 -32.63
CA ILE A 67 44.30 34.71 -33.38
C ILE A 67 45.77 35.12 -33.52
N GLU A 68 46.54 35.15 -32.44
CA GLU A 68 47.99 35.45 -32.45
C GLU A 68 48.81 34.50 -33.34
N SER A 69 48.32 33.27 -33.56
CA SER A 69 48.94 32.32 -34.48
C SER A 69 48.66 32.71 -35.94
N LEU A 70 47.44 33.15 -36.25
CA LEU A 70 47.05 33.59 -37.60
C LEU A 70 47.75 34.89 -38.02
N GLU A 71 48.04 35.79 -37.08
CA GLU A 71 48.73 37.05 -37.33
C GLU A 71 50.23 36.89 -37.67
N LYS A 72 50.82 35.70 -37.43
CA LYS A 72 52.26 35.45 -37.62
C LYS A 72 52.65 34.87 -38.99
N ASP A 73 51.69 34.54 -39.86
CA ASP A 73 51.97 33.98 -41.19
C ASP A 73 51.22 34.76 -42.28
N PHE A 74 51.89 35.78 -42.84
CA PHE A 74 51.36 36.63 -43.92
C PHE A 74 51.19 35.85 -45.24
N SER A 75 50.08 35.13 -45.36
CA SER A 75 49.59 34.61 -46.64
C SER A 75 48.15 35.08 -46.89
N THR A 76 47.97 35.80 -47.99
CA THR A 76 46.81 36.67 -48.26
C THR A 76 45.56 35.96 -48.77
N GLU A 77 45.53 34.63 -48.80
CA GLU A 77 44.50 33.82 -49.45
C GLU A 77 43.92 32.72 -48.54
N TYR A 78 43.01 33.06 -47.63
CA TYR A 78 41.95 32.13 -47.16
C TYR A 78 40.83 32.86 -46.39
N MET A 79 39.62 32.95 -46.95
CA MET A 79 38.46 33.63 -46.31
C MET A 79 37.78 32.86 -45.16
N GLY A 80 38.34 31.74 -44.70
CA GLY A 80 37.76 30.87 -43.67
C GLY A 80 37.80 31.38 -42.21
N PRO A 81 38.91 31.97 -41.71
CA PRO A 81 39.08 32.19 -40.26
C PRO A 81 38.03 33.12 -39.64
N SER A 82 37.67 34.22 -40.33
CA SER A 82 36.87 35.30 -39.76
C SER A 82 35.48 34.87 -39.32
N GLU A 83 34.86 33.86 -39.95
CA GLU A 83 33.53 33.37 -39.52
C GLU A 83 33.58 32.58 -38.22
N ILE A 84 34.62 31.75 -38.09
CA ILE A 84 34.83 30.95 -36.88
C ILE A 84 35.20 31.88 -35.73
N ILE A 85 36.07 32.86 -35.98
CA ILE A 85 36.45 33.88 -34.99
C ILE A 85 35.23 34.66 -34.50
N TRP A 86 34.38 35.23 -35.36
CA TRP A 86 33.23 36.01 -34.85
C TRP A 86 32.18 35.13 -34.17
N ARG A 87 31.84 33.95 -34.71
CA ARG A 87 30.83 33.06 -34.10
C ARG A 87 31.27 32.53 -32.74
N VAL A 88 32.50 32.04 -32.65
CA VAL A 88 33.05 31.44 -31.42
C VAL A 88 33.41 32.52 -30.40
N GLY A 89 33.98 33.65 -30.85
CA GLY A 89 34.23 34.81 -30.00
C GLY A 89 32.95 35.38 -29.39
N THR A 90 31.88 35.51 -30.20
CA THR A 90 30.53 35.89 -29.73
C THR A 90 30.03 34.98 -28.62
N GLU A 91 30.04 33.66 -28.83
CA GLU A 91 29.55 32.70 -27.83
C GLU A 91 30.41 32.71 -26.54
N ILE A 92 31.73 32.85 -26.66
CA ILE A 92 32.64 32.96 -25.51
C ILE A 92 32.35 34.25 -24.74
N LEU A 93 32.28 35.41 -25.40
CA LEU A 93 32.02 36.70 -24.76
C LEU A 93 30.64 36.77 -24.09
N CYS A 94 29.61 36.13 -24.65
CA CYS A 94 28.29 36.03 -24.04
C CYS A 94 28.26 35.21 -22.74
N ASN A 95 29.22 34.31 -22.50
CA ASN A 95 29.24 33.41 -21.35
C ASN A 95 30.44 33.61 -20.39
N HIS A 96 31.41 34.45 -20.75
CA HIS A 96 32.63 34.65 -19.97
C HIS A 96 32.47 35.76 -18.92
N SER A 97 32.66 35.41 -17.65
CA SER A 97 32.25 36.23 -16.49
C SER A 97 32.82 37.66 -16.34
N PRO A 98 33.98 38.04 -16.91
CA PRO A 98 34.45 39.44 -16.90
C PRO A 98 33.85 40.30 -18.03
N SER A 99 33.31 39.68 -19.08
CA SER A 99 33.04 40.37 -20.34
C SER A 99 31.83 41.30 -20.25
N ASN A 100 32.00 42.53 -20.75
CA ASN A 100 30.95 43.55 -20.71
C ASN A 100 30.46 43.97 -22.11
N VAL A 101 29.28 44.61 -22.16
CA VAL A 101 28.63 44.99 -23.43
C VAL A 101 29.50 45.90 -24.30
N ARG A 102 30.40 46.71 -23.74
CA ARG A 102 31.31 47.56 -24.53
C ARG A 102 32.35 46.74 -25.27
N GLU A 103 32.88 45.70 -24.63
CA GLU A 103 33.82 44.76 -25.26
C GLU A 103 33.15 43.95 -26.36
N PHE A 104 31.92 43.47 -26.12
CA PHE A 104 31.14 42.77 -27.15
C PHE A 104 30.87 43.66 -28.35
N ASN A 105 30.35 44.89 -28.14
CA ASN A 105 30.11 45.84 -29.22
C ASN A 105 31.41 46.15 -29.98
N SER A 106 32.52 46.40 -29.28
CA SER A 106 33.83 46.71 -29.87
C SER A 106 34.34 45.56 -30.76
N PHE A 107 34.23 44.32 -30.28
CA PHE A 107 34.54 43.12 -31.06
C PHE A 107 33.67 43.02 -32.33
N ILE A 108 32.37 43.28 -32.22
CA ILE A 108 31.47 43.19 -33.38
C ILE A 108 31.70 44.34 -34.39
N GLU A 109 32.00 45.57 -33.97
CA GLU A 109 32.37 46.64 -34.90
C GLU A 109 33.68 46.32 -35.65
N GLN A 110 34.66 45.67 -35.00
CA GLN A 110 35.85 45.13 -35.68
C GLN A 110 35.48 44.01 -36.68
N MET A 111 34.57 43.10 -36.32
CA MET A 111 34.14 42.03 -37.23
C MET A 111 33.27 42.51 -38.40
N LYS A 112 32.64 43.68 -38.33
CA LYS A 112 31.92 44.30 -39.46
C LYS A 112 32.85 44.83 -40.55
N THR A 113 34.04 45.34 -40.21
CA THR A 113 35.01 45.85 -41.18
C THR A 113 35.82 44.74 -41.84
N LEU A 114 36.03 43.62 -41.12
CA LEU A 114 36.71 42.42 -41.61
C LEU A 114 35.90 41.65 -42.67
N GLY A 115 36.04 42.05 -43.93
CA GLY A 115 35.74 41.20 -45.08
C GLY A 115 34.40 41.41 -45.78
N VAL A 116 33.77 42.59 -45.62
CA VAL A 116 32.79 43.24 -46.53
C VAL A 116 31.55 42.42 -46.95
N LYS A 117 31.72 41.31 -47.68
CA LYS A 117 30.65 40.44 -48.24
C LYS A 117 29.68 39.85 -47.20
N ARG A 118 29.92 40.05 -45.90
CA ARG A 118 29.16 39.48 -44.77
C ARG A 118 28.60 40.51 -43.80
N TYR A 119 28.76 41.80 -44.10
CA TYR A 119 28.36 42.93 -43.25
C TYR A 119 26.89 42.86 -42.78
N LEU A 120 25.95 42.59 -43.70
CA LEU A 120 24.52 42.50 -43.41
C LEU A 120 24.20 41.46 -42.32
N LYS A 121 24.83 40.28 -42.39
CA LYS A 121 24.65 39.22 -41.41
C LYS A 121 25.25 39.54 -40.04
N VAL A 122 26.45 40.14 -40.01
CA VAL A 122 27.08 40.57 -38.75
C VAL A 122 26.24 41.67 -38.07
N CYS A 123 25.64 42.59 -38.83
CA CYS A 123 24.67 43.55 -38.29
C CYS A 123 23.40 42.86 -37.76
N LEU A 124 22.83 41.89 -38.46
CA LEU A 124 21.65 41.17 -37.96
C LEU A 124 21.93 40.45 -36.62
N GLU A 125 23.10 39.83 -36.47
CA GLU A 125 23.48 39.14 -35.23
C GLU A 125 23.90 40.12 -34.12
N HIS A 126 24.45 41.30 -34.46
CA HIS A 126 24.61 42.41 -33.50
C HIS A 126 23.25 42.91 -32.99
N ALA A 127 22.28 43.12 -33.89
CA ALA A 127 20.94 43.56 -33.53
C ALA A 127 20.26 42.57 -32.56
N PHE A 128 20.40 41.26 -32.77
CA PHE A 128 19.91 40.26 -31.80
C PHE A 128 20.59 40.39 -30.43
N HIS A 129 21.92 40.54 -30.35
CA HIS A 129 22.60 40.75 -29.07
C HIS A 129 22.12 42.02 -28.36
N LEU A 130 21.99 43.14 -29.09
CA LEU A 130 21.50 44.40 -28.54
C LEU A 130 20.06 44.27 -27.99
N LEU A 131 19.18 43.59 -28.72
CA LEU A 131 17.81 43.31 -28.28
C LEU A 131 17.76 42.41 -27.03
N CYS A 132 18.60 41.36 -26.97
CA CYS A 132 18.71 40.50 -25.78
C CYS A 132 19.22 41.26 -24.53
N ASN A 133 19.93 42.37 -24.72
CA ASN A 133 20.39 43.25 -23.64
C ASN A 133 19.48 44.50 -23.45
N GLY A 134 18.31 44.55 -24.10
CA GLY A 134 17.34 45.66 -23.96
C GLY A 134 17.73 46.97 -24.66
N ARG A 135 18.76 46.97 -25.52
CA ARG A 135 19.31 48.16 -26.20
C ARG A 135 18.62 48.37 -27.55
N ILE A 136 17.30 48.56 -27.50
CA ILE A 136 16.40 48.47 -28.66
C ILE A 136 16.66 49.57 -29.69
N ASP A 137 16.89 50.81 -29.27
CA ASP A 137 17.17 51.94 -30.18
C ASP A 137 18.47 51.73 -30.96
N GLU A 138 19.50 51.16 -30.33
CA GLU A 138 20.78 50.86 -30.98
C GLU A 138 20.65 49.67 -31.95
N ALA A 139 19.79 48.69 -31.65
CA ALA A 139 19.44 47.65 -32.63
C ALA A 139 18.71 48.24 -33.85
N TYR A 140 17.76 49.15 -33.63
CA TYR A 140 17.04 49.85 -34.70
C TYR A 140 17.97 50.72 -35.55
N GLN A 141 18.89 51.46 -34.91
CA GLN A 141 19.93 52.24 -35.60
C GLN A 141 20.87 51.33 -36.39
N ASN A 142 21.32 50.21 -35.82
CA ASN A 142 22.21 49.29 -36.52
C ASN A 142 21.55 48.64 -37.75
N LEU A 143 20.29 48.20 -37.65
CA LEU A 143 19.53 47.69 -38.80
C LEU A 143 19.28 48.77 -39.86
N SER A 144 19.06 50.02 -39.45
CA SER A 144 18.88 51.15 -40.39
C SER A 144 20.16 51.52 -41.12
N LEU A 145 21.31 51.53 -40.43
CA LEU A 145 22.62 51.67 -41.06
C LEU A 145 22.89 50.51 -42.03
N ALA A 146 22.51 49.29 -41.67
CA ALA A 146 22.65 48.12 -42.54
C ALA A 146 21.78 48.22 -43.82
N GLU A 147 20.56 48.78 -43.73
CA GLU A 147 19.73 49.06 -44.91
C GLU A 147 20.34 50.12 -45.83
N SER A 148 20.97 51.16 -45.26
CA SER A 148 21.62 52.22 -46.05
C SER A 148 22.88 51.76 -46.80
N TRP A 149 23.47 50.62 -46.41
CA TRP A 149 24.78 50.16 -46.88
C TRP A 149 24.79 49.84 -48.38
N ARG A 150 25.82 50.29 -49.10
CA ARG A 150 26.01 50.09 -50.56
C ARG A 150 27.48 49.78 -50.84
N PHE A 151 27.82 48.51 -51.08
CA PHE A 151 29.17 48.13 -51.50
C PHE A 151 29.15 46.86 -52.37
N GLY A 152 29.77 46.94 -53.55
CA GLY A 152 29.80 45.87 -54.55
C GLY A 152 28.47 45.65 -55.30
N GLU A 153 28.50 44.75 -56.28
CA GLU A 153 27.30 44.31 -57.01
C GLU A 153 26.33 43.56 -56.08
N ARG A 154 25.02 43.77 -56.26
CA ARG A 154 23.98 43.11 -55.45
C ARG A 154 23.74 41.69 -55.94
N THR A 155 24.21 40.70 -55.18
CA THR A 155 23.84 39.30 -55.40
C THR A 155 22.40 39.00 -54.95
N VAL A 156 21.79 37.96 -55.52
CA VAL A 156 20.44 37.48 -55.13
C VAL A 156 20.37 37.08 -53.65
N THR A 157 21.48 36.65 -53.06
CA THR A 157 21.56 36.35 -51.62
C THR A 157 21.47 37.63 -50.78
N GLN A 158 22.18 38.69 -51.16
CA GLN A 158 22.14 39.97 -50.45
C GLN A 158 20.78 40.67 -50.56
N ASP A 159 20.02 40.49 -51.65
CA ASP A 159 18.63 40.98 -51.74
C ASP A 159 17.71 40.29 -50.72
N LYS A 160 17.88 38.98 -50.49
CA LYS A 160 17.15 38.24 -49.45
C LYS A 160 17.58 38.65 -48.04
N GLU A 161 18.88 38.83 -47.79
CA GLU A 161 19.40 39.33 -46.51
C GLU A 161 18.93 40.76 -46.23
N MET A 162 18.86 41.63 -47.24
CA MET A 162 18.33 43.00 -47.14
C MET A 162 16.85 43.00 -46.76
N LYS A 163 16.02 42.19 -47.43
CA LYS A 163 14.60 42.05 -47.10
C LYS A 163 14.37 41.46 -45.70
N LEU A 164 15.29 40.62 -45.22
CA LEU A 164 15.26 40.12 -43.85
C LEU A 164 15.61 41.21 -42.82
N ILE A 165 16.60 42.06 -43.10
CA ILE A 165 16.93 43.25 -42.27
C ILE A 165 15.74 44.22 -42.23
N GLN A 166 15.11 44.48 -43.37
CA GLN A 166 13.90 45.30 -43.48
C GLN A 166 12.76 44.70 -42.65
N ALA A 167 12.51 43.39 -42.75
CA ALA A 167 11.52 42.69 -41.94
C ALA A 167 11.80 42.78 -40.42
N TYR A 168 13.05 42.64 -39.99
CA TYR A 168 13.41 42.80 -38.58
C TYR A 168 13.31 44.24 -38.10
N ARG A 169 13.61 45.26 -38.93
CA ARG A 169 13.30 46.65 -38.55
C ARG A 169 11.78 46.88 -38.48
N GLY A 170 11.01 46.34 -39.42
CA GLY A 170 9.54 46.35 -39.39
C GLY A 170 8.96 45.67 -38.15
N LEU A 171 9.66 44.68 -37.58
CA LEU A 171 9.32 44.05 -36.31
C LEU A 171 9.62 44.97 -35.11
N LEU A 172 10.65 45.82 -35.19
CA LEU A 172 10.92 46.87 -34.18
C LEU A 172 9.96 48.05 -34.32
N ASP A 173 9.57 48.44 -35.54
CA ASP A 173 8.46 49.38 -35.77
C ASP A 173 7.14 48.80 -35.18
N TYR A 174 6.87 47.51 -35.37
CA TYR A 174 5.74 46.81 -34.73
C TYR A 174 5.83 46.79 -33.20
N TYR A 175 7.03 46.63 -32.63
CA TYR A 175 7.24 46.70 -31.18
C TYR A 175 6.95 48.10 -30.63
N SER A 176 7.47 49.16 -31.28
CA SER A 176 7.18 50.54 -30.92
C SER A 176 5.69 50.89 -31.05
N TRP A 177 5.04 50.41 -32.12
CA TRP A 177 3.59 50.48 -32.28
C TRP A 177 2.85 49.75 -31.15
N SER A 178 3.27 48.53 -30.80
CA SER A 178 2.62 47.72 -29.74
C SER A 178 2.75 48.37 -28.37
N ASN A 179 3.86 49.06 -28.10
CA ASN A 179 4.02 49.83 -26.86
C ASN A 179 3.07 51.04 -26.84
N LYS A 180 2.94 51.78 -27.95
CA LYS A 180 1.99 52.91 -28.06
C LYS A 180 0.53 52.45 -27.97
N LYS A 181 0.19 51.30 -28.58
CA LYS A 181 -1.11 50.60 -28.44
C LYS A 181 -1.41 50.22 -26.98
N ASN A 182 -0.43 49.72 -26.23
CA ASN A 182 -0.61 49.42 -24.81
C ASN A 182 -0.84 50.69 -23.97
N ILE A 183 -0.09 51.76 -24.24
CA ILE A 183 -0.24 53.07 -23.58
C ILE A 183 -1.62 53.68 -23.86
N LEU A 184 -2.10 53.61 -25.11
CA LEU A 184 -3.44 54.04 -25.49
C LEU A 184 -4.53 53.29 -24.69
N LEU A 185 -4.40 51.95 -24.62
CA LEU A 185 -5.29 51.08 -23.84
C LEU A 185 -5.19 51.29 -22.32
N GLU A 186 -4.22 52.06 -21.81
CA GLU A 186 -4.17 52.52 -20.42
C GLU A 186 -4.89 53.86 -20.28
N TYR A 187 -4.63 54.86 -21.14
CA TYR A 187 -5.31 56.15 -21.11
C TYR A 187 -6.82 56.09 -21.38
N GLU A 188 -7.30 55.15 -22.21
CA GLU A 188 -8.75 54.88 -22.41
C GLU A 188 -9.49 54.59 -21.09
N LYS A 189 -8.81 54.14 -20.03
CA LYS A 189 -9.42 53.86 -18.72
C LYS A 189 -9.49 55.07 -17.81
N ASP A 190 -8.57 56.03 -17.98
CA ASP A 190 -8.46 57.25 -17.18
C ASP A 190 -9.17 58.46 -17.83
N GLY A 191 -9.68 58.30 -19.07
CA GLY A 191 -10.63 59.23 -19.69
C GLY A 191 -10.00 60.43 -20.41
N PHE A 192 -8.74 60.32 -20.84
CA PHE A 192 -8.04 61.34 -21.65
C PHE A 192 -7.72 60.79 -23.05
N GLU A 193 -8.20 61.49 -24.09
CA GLU A 193 -7.85 61.22 -25.50
C GLU A 193 -6.59 62.04 -25.88
N ASP A 194 -5.45 61.37 -26.10
CA ASP A 194 -4.23 62.00 -26.61
C ASP A 194 -4.01 61.71 -28.10
N MET A 195 -4.49 62.65 -28.93
CA MET A 195 -4.31 62.68 -30.39
C MET A 195 -2.84 62.53 -30.85
N SER A 196 -1.85 62.84 -30.01
CA SER A 196 -0.43 62.71 -30.32
C SER A 196 0.00 61.23 -30.36
N VAL A 197 -0.45 60.43 -29.38
CA VAL A 197 -0.12 59.00 -29.28
C VAL A 197 -0.66 58.23 -30.47
N GLU A 198 -1.87 58.56 -30.94
CA GLU A 198 -2.45 57.95 -32.14
C GLU A 198 -1.66 58.28 -33.42
N GLN A 199 -1.22 59.53 -33.58
CA GLN A 199 -0.43 59.94 -34.76
C GLN A 199 0.94 59.26 -34.80
N GLU A 200 1.64 59.15 -33.67
CA GLU A 200 2.87 58.37 -33.58
C GLU A 200 2.62 56.89 -33.87
N MET A 201 1.56 56.31 -33.30
CA MET A 201 1.17 54.91 -33.52
C MET A 201 0.89 54.64 -35.01
N HIS A 202 0.09 55.48 -35.69
CA HIS A 202 -0.10 55.40 -37.14
C HIS A 202 1.22 55.53 -37.93
N GLY A 203 2.16 56.35 -37.46
CA GLY A 203 3.50 56.48 -38.03
C GLY A 203 4.31 55.19 -37.97
N PHE A 204 4.30 54.48 -36.84
CA PHE A 204 4.95 53.17 -36.70
C PHE A 204 4.22 52.07 -37.48
N PHE A 205 2.88 52.05 -37.47
CA PHE A 205 2.08 51.11 -38.27
C PHE A 205 2.48 51.13 -39.74
N ARG A 206 2.57 52.31 -40.38
CA ARG A 206 2.92 52.43 -41.80
C ARG A 206 4.30 51.84 -42.12
N LYS A 207 5.29 52.04 -41.24
CA LYS A 207 6.65 51.48 -41.39
C LYS A 207 6.67 49.98 -41.19
N ALA A 208 6.00 49.47 -40.15
CA ALA A 208 5.91 48.05 -39.86
C ALA A 208 5.19 47.30 -40.98
N ALA A 209 3.99 47.77 -41.37
CA ALA A 209 3.12 47.14 -42.34
C ALA A 209 3.83 46.89 -43.69
N VAL A 210 4.50 47.89 -44.26
CA VAL A 210 5.21 47.74 -45.55
C VAL A 210 6.29 46.65 -45.48
N ASN A 211 7.16 46.71 -44.47
CA ASN A 211 8.27 45.78 -44.35
C ASN A 211 7.81 44.33 -44.05
N LEU A 212 6.78 44.17 -43.22
CA LEU A 212 6.19 42.87 -42.90
C LEU A 212 5.42 42.29 -44.11
N LYS A 213 4.76 43.12 -44.91
CA LYS A 213 4.03 42.71 -46.12
C LYS A 213 4.93 42.18 -47.24
N GLU A 214 6.16 42.68 -47.37
CA GLU A 214 7.07 42.18 -48.41
C GLU A 214 7.74 40.85 -48.05
N ILE A 215 8.11 40.61 -46.78
CA ILE A 215 8.77 39.35 -46.41
C ILE A 215 7.83 38.14 -46.51
N ILE A 216 6.55 38.30 -46.13
CA ILE A 216 5.57 37.20 -46.15
C ILE A 216 5.18 36.73 -47.55
N LYS A 217 5.43 37.53 -48.60
CA LYS A 217 5.24 37.12 -50.02
C LYS A 217 6.29 36.11 -50.49
N ILE A 218 7.44 36.01 -49.80
CA ILE A 218 8.51 35.08 -50.16
C ILE A 218 8.18 33.71 -49.56
N PRO A 219 8.18 32.59 -50.32
CA PRO A 219 7.97 31.27 -49.77
C PRO A 219 8.96 30.92 -48.64
N GLY A 220 8.44 30.62 -47.45
CA GLY A 220 9.23 30.35 -46.25
C GLY A 220 8.35 30.13 -45.02
N VAL A 221 8.97 29.96 -43.84
CA VAL A 221 8.27 29.88 -42.55
C VAL A 221 8.49 31.20 -41.81
N TRP A 222 7.45 32.04 -41.78
CA TRP A 222 7.50 33.44 -41.35
C TRP A 222 6.57 33.73 -40.16
N ASP A 223 6.32 32.72 -39.32
CA ASP A 223 5.34 32.73 -38.23
C ASP A 223 5.32 34.01 -37.37
N LEU A 224 6.50 34.55 -37.05
CA LEU A 224 6.63 35.80 -36.28
C LEU A 224 6.12 37.01 -37.05
N PHE A 225 6.55 37.18 -38.31
CA PHE A 225 6.19 38.31 -39.17
C PHE A 225 4.71 38.24 -39.59
N VAL A 226 4.20 37.04 -39.91
CA VAL A 226 2.78 36.80 -40.22
C VAL A 226 1.90 37.20 -39.04
N LYS A 227 2.25 36.79 -37.81
CA LYS A 227 1.50 37.18 -36.61
C LYS A 227 1.53 38.68 -36.35
N SER A 228 2.69 39.34 -36.48
CA SER A 228 2.79 40.79 -36.30
C SER A 228 1.98 41.55 -37.35
N TYR A 229 2.05 41.15 -38.63
CA TYR A 229 1.27 41.80 -39.69
C TYR A 229 -0.24 41.62 -39.46
N VAL A 230 -0.67 40.43 -39.02
CA VAL A 230 -2.07 40.15 -38.70
C VAL A 230 -2.59 40.95 -37.50
N ASP A 231 -1.80 41.17 -36.44
CA ASP A 231 -2.22 42.01 -35.30
C ASP A 231 -2.30 43.50 -35.65
N LEU A 232 -1.44 44.00 -36.56
CA LEU A 232 -1.58 45.34 -37.13
C LEU A 232 -2.91 45.49 -37.88
N LEU A 233 -3.24 44.53 -38.75
CA LEU A 233 -4.46 44.55 -39.56
C LEU A 233 -5.72 44.34 -38.72
N GLU A 234 -5.72 43.41 -37.76
CA GLU A 234 -6.83 43.20 -36.82
C GLU A 234 -7.13 44.45 -35.98
N PHE A 235 -6.11 45.25 -35.62
CA PHE A 235 -6.30 46.48 -34.85
C PHE A 235 -6.92 47.62 -35.66
N TYR A 236 -6.49 47.82 -36.91
CA TYR A 236 -7.07 48.85 -37.80
C TYR A 236 -8.31 48.39 -38.58
N GLY A 237 -8.92 47.27 -38.18
CA GLY A 237 -10.19 46.79 -38.73
C GLY A 237 -10.10 46.07 -40.09
N ASP A 238 -8.90 45.88 -40.65
CA ASP A 238 -8.72 45.13 -41.91
C ASP A 238 -8.69 43.62 -41.67
N HIS A 239 -9.82 43.12 -41.18
CA HIS A 239 -10.08 41.71 -40.97
C HIS A 239 -10.16 40.92 -42.30
N GLN A 240 -10.19 41.59 -43.46
CA GLN A 240 -10.22 40.93 -44.76
C GLN A 240 -8.79 40.60 -45.23
N GLU A 241 -7.87 41.57 -45.26
CA GLU A 241 -6.46 41.26 -45.59
C GLU A 241 -5.84 40.32 -44.54
N ALA A 242 -6.13 40.52 -43.25
CA ALA A 242 -5.66 39.63 -42.19
C ALA A 242 -6.09 38.16 -42.42
N ARG A 243 -7.31 37.98 -42.94
CA ARG A 243 -7.84 36.66 -43.29
C ARG A 243 -7.21 36.08 -44.55
N GLU A 244 -6.97 36.90 -45.56
CA GLU A 244 -6.35 36.48 -46.82
C GLU A 244 -4.90 36.04 -46.60
N VAL A 245 -4.11 36.83 -45.87
CA VAL A 245 -2.74 36.48 -45.43
C VAL A 245 -2.70 35.12 -44.73
N LEU A 246 -3.59 34.89 -43.75
CA LEU A 246 -3.65 33.61 -43.03
C LEU A 246 -4.19 32.45 -43.88
N THR A 247 -4.97 32.73 -44.92
CA THR A 247 -5.53 31.71 -45.81
C THR A 247 -4.49 31.28 -46.84
N ASP A 248 -3.73 32.22 -47.42
CA ASP A 248 -2.63 31.93 -48.33
C ASP A 248 -1.50 31.18 -47.60
N TYR A 249 -1.02 31.72 -46.46
CA TYR A 249 0.03 31.08 -45.66
C TYR A 249 -0.31 29.66 -45.18
N ALA A 250 -1.60 29.32 -45.08
CA ALA A 250 -2.07 27.99 -44.67
C ALA A 250 -2.36 27.03 -45.84
N TYR A 251 -2.64 27.49 -47.06
CA TYR A 251 -3.11 26.63 -48.16
C TYR A 251 -2.39 26.82 -49.51
N ASN A 252 -1.52 27.82 -49.65
CA ASN A 252 -0.75 28.05 -50.87
C ASN A 252 0.37 27.01 -51.00
N SER A 253 0.26 26.14 -52.02
CA SER A 253 1.20 25.03 -52.27
C SER A 253 2.62 25.46 -52.65
N LYS A 254 2.90 26.76 -52.80
CA LYS A 254 4.26 27.30 -52.94
C LYS A 254 5.00 27.39 -51.60
N PHE A 255 4.29 27.44 -50.47
CA PHE A 255 4.88 27.49 -49.14
C PHE A 255 5.17 26.08 -48.60
N PRO A 256 6.20 25.91 -47.75
CA PRO A 256 6.44 24.64 -47.08
C PRO A 256 5.30 24.30 -46.12
N ALA A 257 4.97 23.01 -45.99
CA ALA A 257 3.88 22.56 -45.12
C ALA A 257 4.14 22.94 -43.65
N ASN A 258 3.32 23.85 -43.12
CA ASN A 258 3.51 24.44 -41.79
C ASN A 258 2.26 24.23 -40.88
N PRO A 259 2.36 23.40 -39.82
CA PRO A 259 1.28 23.25 -38.84
C PRO A 259 0.81 24.57 -38.22
N ASN A 260 1.74 25.51 -37.97
CA ASN A 260 1.44 26.77 -37.29
C ASN A 260 0.53 27.68 -38.14
N ALA A 261 0.63 27.65 -39.47
CA ALA A 261 -0.26 28.40 -40.35
C ALA A 261 -1.74 27.99 -40.16
N HIS A 262 -2.02 26.69 -40.08
CA HIS A 262 -3.36 26.19 -39.77
C HIS A 262 -3.82 26.54 -38.35
N VAL A 263 -2.90 26.60 -37.37
CA VAL A 263 -3.18 27.06 -36.00
C VAL A 263 -3.60 28.53 -35.99
N TYR A 264 -2.86 29.41 -36.68
CA TYR A 264 -3.14 30.85 -36.71
C TYR A 264 -4.45 31.13 -37.45
N LEU A 265 -4.66 30.50 -38.62
CA LEU A 265 -5.93 30.59 -39.35
C LEU A 265 -7.11 30.09 -38.49
N TYR A 266 -6.95 28.97 -37.77
CA TYR A 266 -7.99 28.49 -36.84
C TYR A 266 -8.28 29.49 -35.72
N GLN A 267 -7.24 30.07 -35.08
CA GLN A 267 -7.40 31.04 -34.01
C GLN A 267 -8.10 32.32 -34.49
N PHE A 268 -7.69 32.86 -35.63
CA PHE A 268 -8.32 34.03 -36.26
C PHE A 268 -9.80 33.76 -36.61
N LEU A 269 -10.09 32.64 -37.26
CA LEU A 269 -11.47 32.23 -37.58
C LEU A 269 -12.31 32.01 -36.31
N LYS A 270 -11.70 31.55 -35.21
CA LYS A 270 -12.37 31.36 -33.92
C LYS A 270 -12.68 32.67 -33.21
N ARG A 271 -11.81 33.70 -33.32
CA ARG A 271 -12.08 35.07 -32.84
C ARG A 271 -13.25 35.70 -33.59
N HIS A 272 -13.20 35.70 -34.92
CA HIS A 272 -14.21 36.33 -35.80
C HIS A 272 -15.49 35.48 -36.00
N GLY A 273 -15.86 34.65 -35.01
CA GLY A 273 -17.14 33.92 -35.01
C GLY A 273 -17.39 32.97 -36.20
N ALA A 274 -16.35 32.57 -36.94
CA ALA A 274 -16.52 31.97 -38.26
C ALA A 274 -17.30 30.64 -38.24
N PRO A 275 -18.01 30.27 -39.33
CA PRO A 275 -18.82 29.08 -39.37
C PRO A 275 -18.05 27.80 -39.00
N LYS A 276 -18.69 26.94 -38.18
CA LYS A 276 -18.14 25.65 -37.71
C LYS A 276 -17.65 24.73 -38.84
N LYS A 277 -18.08 24.94 -40.10
CA LYS A 277 -17.55 24.24 -41.29
C LYS A 277 -16.07 24.61 -41.54
N SER A 278 -15.74 25.89 -41.50
CA SER A 278 -14.39 26.43 -41.76
C SER A 278 -13.42 26.02 -40.65
N LEU A 279 -13.84 26.15 -39.39
CA LEU A 279 -13.07 25.71 -38.21
C LEU A 279 -12.74 24.20 -38.26
N ILE A 280 -13.70 23.36 -38.66
CA ILE A 280 -13.48 21.92 -38.86
C ILE A 280 -12.53 21.63 -40.04
N SER A 281 -12.49 22.49 -41.06
CA SER A 281 -11.61 22.31 -42.23
C SER A 281 -10.14 22.53 -41.86
N ALA A 282 -9.81 23.64 -41.20
CA ALA A 282 -8.45 23.94 -40.75
C ALA A 282 -7.94 22.88 -39.76
N LEU A 283 -8.78 22.46 -38.81
CA LEU A 283 -8.41 21.44 -37.83
C LEU A 283 -8.29 20.02 -38.42
N LYS A 284 -8.99 19.70 -39.53
CA LYS A 284 -8.78 18.40 -40.19
C LYS A 284 -7.38 18.32 -40.81
N ILE A 285 -6.94 19.36 -41.51
CA ILE A 285 -5.61 19.36 -42.13
C ILE A 285 -4.53 19.37 -41.02
N LEU A 286 -4.74 20.11 -39.93
CA LEU A 286 -3.86 20.07 -38.76
C LEU A 286 -3.85 18.69 -38.07
N HIS A 287 -4.96 17.95 -38.03
CA HIS A 287 -5.00 16.57 -37.54
C HIS A 287 -4.16 15.64 -38.43
N ASP A 288 -4.30 15.77 -39.74
CA ASP A 288 -3.67 14.88 -40.70
C ASP A 288 -2.13 15.12 -40.80
N ILE A 289 -1.65 16.30 -40.38
CA ILE A 289 -0.20 16.63 -40.27
C ILE A 289 0.33 16.41 -38.83
N VAL A 290 -0.43 16.80 -37.80
CA VAL A 290 -0.02 16.74 -36.37
C VAL A 290 -1.18 16.23 -35.49
N PRO A 291 -1.45 14.92 -35.47
CA PRO A 291 -2.55 14.34 -34.68
C PRO A 291 -2.35 14.46 -33.16
N SER A 292 -1.15 14.83 -32.71
CA SER A 292 -0.81 15.10 -31.31
C SER A 292 -0.94 16.58 -30.91
N HIS A 293 -1.46 17.46 -31.76
CA HIS A 293 -1.59 18.89 -31.47
C HIS A 293 -2.69 19.19 -30.42
N GLU A 294 -2.50 20.19 -29.56
CA GLU A 294 -3.44 20.46 -28.45
C GLU A 294 -4.87 20.81 -28.90
N LEU A 295 -5.00 21.44 -30.07
CA LEU A 295 -6.28 21.76 -30.70
C LEU A 295 -7.10 20.52 -31.09
N MET A 296 -6.54 19.31 -31.03
CA MET A 296 -7.30 18.07 -31.24
C MET A 296 -8.34 17.82 -30.13
N ILE A 297 -8.17 18.40 -28.94
CA ILE A 297 -9.21 18.39 -27.90
C ILE A 297 -10.39 19.29 -28.30
N ASP A 298 -10.12 20.46 -28.89
CA ASP A 298 -11.14 21.36 -29.45
C ASP A 298 -11.83 20.71 -30.67
N PHE A 299 -11.05 20.04 -31.53
CA PHE A 299 -11.56 19.30 -32.69
C PHE A 299 -12.51 18.17 -32.26
N ASN A 300 -12.06 17.31 -31.35
CA ASN A 300 -12.87 16.26 -30.72
C ASN A 300 -14.18 16.83 -30.12
N THR A 301 -14.08 17.93 -29.37
CA THR A 301 -15.23 18.58 -28.73
C THR A 301 -16.25 19.11 -29.75
N MET A 302 -15.79 19.69 -30.88
CA MET A 302 -16.66 20.14 -31.96
C MET A 302 -17.27 18.99 -32.78
N LEU A 303 -16.51 17.90 -32.97
CA LEU A 303 -16.97 16.69 -33.66
C LEU A 303 -18.07 15.98 -32.84
N GLN A 304 -17.90 15.84 -31.52
CA GLN A 304 -18.91 15.22 -30.66
C GLN A 304 -20.19 16.04 -30.51
N LYS A 305 -20.10 17.38 -30.56
CA LYS A 305 -21.27 18.28 -30.62
C LYS A 305 -22.04 18.22 -31.95
N SER A 306 -21.69 17.33 -32.89
CA SER A 306 -22.33 17.23 -34.20
C SER A 306 -23.35 16.08 -34.30
N LYS A 307 -24.57 16.39 -34.78
CA LYS A 307 -25.62 15.38 -35.04
C LYS A 307 -25.21 14.31 -36.08
N LYS A 308 -24.19 14.54 -36.93
CA LYS A 308 -23.80 13.62 -38.02
C LYS A 308 -22.96 12.43 -37.51
N ARG A 309 -23.46 11.20 -37.68
CA ARG A 309 -22.81 9.92 -37.26
C ARG A 309 -21.32 9.83 -37.64
N LYS A 310 -20.96 10.13 -38.89
CA LYS A 310 -19.55 10.12 -39.37
C LYS A 310 -18.62 11.05 -38.58
N ARG A 311 -19.10 12.19 -38.05
CA ARG A 311 -18.29 13.11 -37.24
C ARG A 311 -18.08 12.62 -35.81
N ARG A 312 -19.08 11.98 -35.18
CA ARG A 312 -18.92 11.38 -33.85
C ARG A 312 -17.99 10.16 -33.85
N ARG A 313 -17.91 9.42 -34.97
CA ARG A 313 -16.88 8.40 -35.20
C ARG A 313 -15.49 9.03 -35.29
N LEU A 314 -15.30 10.03 -36.15
CA LEU A 314 -14.02 10.76 -36.29
C LEU A 314 -13.55 11.38 -34.96
N GLY A 315 -14.47 11.82 -34.10
CA GLY A 315 -14.10 12.28 -32.76
C GLY A 315 -13.41 11.20 -31.92
N LEU A 316 -13.84 9.94 -32.02
CA LEU A 316 -13.23 8.82 -31.30
C LEU A 316 -11.83 8.50 -31.87
N GLU A 317 -11.72 8.44 -33.19
CA GLU A 317 -10.46 8.21 -33.92
C GLU A 317 -9.40 9.25 -33.52
N VAL A 318 -9.76 10.55 -33.54
CA VAL A 318 -8.92 11.67 -33.12
C VAL A 318 -8.42 11.53 -31.67
N ILE A 319 -9.26 11.13 -30.72
CA ILE A 319 -8.84 11.09 -29.30
C ILE A 319 -7.96 9.89 -28.97
N PHE A 320 -8.09 8.76 -29.69
CA PHE A 320 -7.13 7.66 -29.60
C PHE A 320 -5.78 8.09 -30.20
N ALA A 321 -5.79 8.68 -31.41
CA ALA A 321 -4.57 9.17 -32.06
C ALA A 321 -3.79 10.18 -31.20
N VAL A 322 -4.46 11.10 -30.49
CA VAL A 322 -3.80 12.00 -29.51
C VAL A 322 -3.09 11.23 -28.40
N LEU A 323 -3.74 10.20 -27.85
CA LEU A 323 -3.25 9.48 -26.67
C LEU A 323 -2.09 8.52 -26.98
N ASP A 324 -1.97 8.05 -28.23
CA ASP A 324 -0.87 7.20 -28.68
C ASP A 324 0.52 7.87 -28.51
N TYR A 325 0.58 9.20 -28.37
CA TYR A 325 1.83 9.96 -28.16
C TYR A 325 2.18 10.15 -26.67
N ALA A 326 3.47 9.97 -26.34
CA ALA A 326 3.95 9.94 -24.96
C ALA A 326 3.66 11.21 -24.13
N GLY A 327 3.65 12.40 -24.74
CA GLY A 327 3.34 13.67 -24.05
C GLY A 327 1.92 13.72 -23.48
N TRP A 328 0.96 12.99 -24.07
CA TRP A 328 -0.43 12.99 -23.66
C TRP A 328 -0.73 12.00 -22.51
N LYS A 329 0.25 11.17 -22.10
CA LYS A 329 0.11 10.17 -21.02
C LYS A 329 -0.36 10.73 -19.68
N LYS A 330 -0.08 12.01 -19.38
CA LYS A 330 -0.47 12.69 -18.14
C LYS A 330 -1.59 13.75 -18.33
N ASN A 331 -2.10 13.94 -19.54
CA ASN A 331 -3.04 15.04 -19.81
C ASN A 331 -4.48 14.68 -19.44
N VAL A 332 -4.97 15.24 -18.34
CA VAL A 332 -6.33 14.98 -17.81
C VAL A 332 -7.43 15.33 -18.82
N LYS A 333 -7.28 16.40 -19.62
CA LYS A 333 -8.31 16.83 -20.58
C LYS A 333 -8.52 15.78 -21.68
N ALA A 334 -7.44 15.22 -22.22
CA ALA A 334 -7.53 14.16 -23.23
C ALA A 334 -8.19 12.89 -22.68
N TRP A 335 -7.74 12.41 -21.50
CA TRP A 335 -8.35 11.26 -20.84
C TRP A 335 -9.83 11.49 -20.50
N SER A 336 -10.20 12.67 -20.00
CA SER A 336 -11.60 13.05 -19.74
C SER A 336 -12.47 13.02 -21.01
N CYS A 337 -11.89 13.29 -22.18
CA CYS A 337 -12.61 13.23 -23.45
C CYS A 337 -12.77 11.79 -23.95
N LEU A 338 -11.74 10.95 -23.89
CA LEU A 338 -11.88 9.52 -24.22
C LEU A 338 -12.86 8.84 -23.27
N ALA A 339 -12.68 8.99 -21.96
CA ALA A 339 -13.53 8.43 -20.92
C ALA A 339 -15.01 8.81 -21.10
N ARG A 340 -15.30 10.07 -21.43
CA ARG A 340 -16.67 10.54 -21.73
C ARG A 340 -17.26 9.89 -22.97
N GLN A 341 -16.50 9.75 -24.06
CA GLN A 341 -16.96 9.13 -25.30
C GLN A 341 -17.18 7.63 -25.14
N VAL A 342 -16.23 6.93 -24.52
CA VAL A 342 -16.34 5.50 -24.18
C VAL A 342 -17.57 5.27 -23.29
N LYS A 343 -17.72 6.05 -22.21
CA LYS A 343 -18.90 5.98 -21.33
C LYS A 343 -20.20 6.27 -22.06
N GLN A 344 -20.26 7.25 -22.97
CA GLN A 344 -21.47 7.55 -23.75
C GLN A 344 -21.82 6.43 -24.74
N ILE A 345 -20.84 5.88 -25.47
CA ILE A 345 -21.05 4.77 -26.41
C ILE A 345 -21.54 3.54 -25.65
N VAL A 346 -20.87 3.17 -24.56
CA VAL A 346 -21.24 2.02 -23.70
C VAL A 346 -22.64 2.19 -23.10
N ILE A 347 -22.95 3.33 -22.46
CA ILE A 347 -24.29 3.58 -21.88
C ILE A 347 -25.39 3.59 -22.95
N SER A 348 -25.08 4.00 -24.18
CA SER A 348 -26.06 3.98 -25.28
C SER A 348 -26.20 2.63 -25.98
N GLU A 349 -25.28 1.69 -25.70
CA GLU A 349 -24.98 0.41 -26.38
C GLU A 349 -24.76 0.49 -27.91
N LYS A 350 -25.06 1.62 -28.52
CA LYS A 350 -25.03 1.85 -29.96
C LYS A 350 -23.61 2.20 -30.41
N HIS A 351 -23.09 1.37 -31.31
CA HIS A 351 -21.79 1.53 -31.98
C HIS A 351 -20.57 1.16 -31.12
N LEU A 352 -20.71 0.17 -30.23
CA LEU A 352 -19.57 -0.50 -29.56
C LEU A 352 -18.47 -0.95 -30.55
N ASP A 353 -18.86 -1.24 -31.79
CA ASP A 353 -17.97 -1.63 -32.90
C ASP A 353 -16.90 -0.57 -33.21
N TRP A 354 -17.19 0.71 -32.96
CA TRP A 354 -16.19 1.78 -33.12
C TRP A 354 -15.07 1.67 -32.08
N ILE A 355 -15.42 1.33 -30.84
CA ILE A 355 -14.43 1.08 -29.79
C ILE A 355 -13.65 -0.19 -30.12
N LYS A 356 -14.33 -1.27 -30.58
CA LYS A 356 -13.66 -2.51 -31.01
C LYS A 356 -12.66 -2.27 -32.16
N GLN A 357 -13.02 -1.45 -33.16
CA GLN A 357 -12.12 -1.11 -34.27
C GLN A 357 -10.88 -0.33 -33.81
N GLU A 358 -11.04 0.74 -33.02
CA GLU A 358 -9.90 1.50 -32.50
C GLU A 358 -9.06 0.73 -31.45
N TRP A 359 -9.66 -0.26 -30.79
CA TRP A 359 -8.99 -1.09 -29.80
C TRP A 359 -8.18 -2.23 -30.42
N ASN A 360 -8.68 -2.86 -31.49
CA ASN A 360 -8.06 -4.05 -32.08
C ASN A 360 -6.63 -3.81 -32.62
N SER A 361 -6.29 -2.58 -33.04
CA SER A 361 -4.94 -2.16 -33.46
C SER A 361 -4.02 -1.76 -32.30
N ARG A 362 -4.56 -1.69 -31.08
CA ARG A 362 -3.91 -1.11 -29.89
C ARG A 362 -3.76 -2.11 -28.73
N LYS A 363 -4.63 -3.12 -28.66
CA LYS A 363 -4.75 -4.12 -27.58
C LYS A 363 -3.41 -4.72 -27.09
N ASP A 364 -2.43 -4.94 -27.98
CA ASP A 364 -1.21 -5.68 -27.68
C ASP A 364 -0.10 -4.80 -27.06
N TRP A 365 -0.15 -3.47 -27.23
CA TRP A 365 0.91 -2.54 -26.79
C TRP A 365 0.40 -1.39 -25.90
N TRP A 366 -0.81 -0.89 -26.18
CA TRP A 366 -1.43 0.24 -25.48
C TRP A 366 -1.65 -0.01 -23.96
N PRO A 367 -2.00 -1.23 -23.49
CA PRO A 367 -2.10 -1.51 -22.06
C PRO A 367 -0.77 -1.31 -21.32
N ALA A 368 0.34 -1.84 -21.88
CA ALA A 368 1.67 -1.67 -21.30
C ALA A 368 2.13 -0.21 -21.34
N PHE A 369 1.78 0.50 -22.41
CA PHE A 369 2.15 1.90 -22.64
C PHE A 369 1.44 2.90 -21.70
N HIS A 370 0.19 2.62 -21.27
CA HIS A 370 -0.62 3.54 -20.45
C HIS A 370 -0.98 3.05 -19.04
N PHE A 371 -1.13 1.74 -18.83
CA PHE A 371 -1.71 1.15 -17.61
C PHE A 371 -0.71 0.28 -16.83
N SER A 372 0.60 0.38 -17.11
CA SER A 372 1.62 -0.34 -16.33
C SER A 372 1.58 0.04 -14.85
N ARG A 373 1.90 -0.92 -13.97
CA ARG A 373 1.86 -0.74 -12.51
C ARG A 373 2.72 0.44 -12.01
N TYR A 374 3.80 0.75 -12.71
CA TYR A 374 4.64 1.92 -12.45
C TYR A 374 3.91 3.23 -12.75
N LEU A 375 3.34 3.35 -13.95
CA LEU A 375 2.59 4.54 -14.37
C LEU A 375 1.33 4.74 -13.52
N ALA A 376 0.60 3.68 -13.18
CA ALA A 376 -0.56 3.76 -12.30
C ALA A 376 -0.19 4.34 -10.92
N LYS A 377 0.95 3.93 -10.34
CA LYS A 377 1.43 4.45 -9.05
C LYS A 377 1.85 5.92 -9.14
N SER A 378 2.64 6.30 -10.15
CA SER A 378 3.05 7.71 -10.36
C SER A 378 1.82 8.59 -10.62
N ASN A 379 0.88 8.15 -11.44
CA ASN A 379 -0.30 8.93 -11.80
C ASN A 379 -1.23 9.11 -10.61
N TRP A 380 -1.37 8.13 -9.72
CA TRP A 380 -2.12 8.29 -8.47
C TRP A 380 -1.48 9.31 -7.53
N GLN A 381 -0.15 9.32 -7.44
CA GLN A 381 0.60 10.25 -6.58
C GLN A 381 0.65 11.68 -7.14
N GLU A 382 0.58 11.85 -8.46
CA GLU A 382 0.67 13.15 -9.14
C GLU A 382 -0.70 13.77 -9.47
N ASN A 383 -1.70 12.96 -9.83
CA ASN A 383 -3.02 13.43 -10.25
C ASN A 383 -4.10 12.34 -10.11
N GLU A 384 -4.84 12.39 -9.00
CA GLU A 384 -5.92 11.44 -8.70
C GLU A 384 -6.98 11.38 -9.81
N ARG A 385 -7.36 12.54 -10.38
CA ARG A 385 -8.35 12.63 -11.46
C ARG A 385 -7.91 11.94 -12.75
N LEU A 386 -6.64 12.07 -13.14
CA LEU A 386 -6.06 11.31 -14.26
C LEU A 386 -6.24 9.80 -14.05
N SER A 387 -6.09 9.35 -12.81
CA SER A 387 -6.14 7.93 -12.44
C SER A 387 -7.55 7.37 -12.51
N TYR A 388 -8.57 8.14 -12.10
CA TYR A 388 -9.98 7.74 -12.27
C TYR A 388 -10.40 7.64 -13.75
N GLU A 389 -10.07 8.64 -14.57
CA GLU A 389 -10.41 8.63 -16.01
C GLU A 389 -9.71 7.46 -16.73
N LYS A 390 -8.45 7.16 -16.36
CA LYS A 390 -7.73 5.96 -16.82
C LYS A 390 -8.34 4.65 -16.34
N ALA A 391 -8.72 4.55 -15.07
CA ALA A 391 -9.32 3.34 -14.51
C ALA A 391 -10.67 3.00 -15.17
N LEU A 392 -11.48 4.02 -15.48
CA LEU A 392 -12.73 3.84 -16.23
C LEU A 392 -12.48 3.29 -17.63
N VAL A 393 -11.53 3.89 -18.38
CA VAL A 393 -11.19 3.42 -19.74
C VAL A 393 -10.57 2.01 -19.70
N ALA A 394 -9.66 1.73 -18.77
CA ALA A 394 -9.05 0.41 -18.61
C ALA A 394 -10.09 -0.66 -18.24
N GLY A 395 -11.05 -0.35 -17.36
CA GLY A 395 -12.12 -1.26 -16.96
C GLY A 395 -13.07 -1.64 -18.10
N VAL A 396 -13.23 -0.76 -19.10
CA VAL A 396 -14.01 -1.05 -20.32
C VAL A 396 -13.19 -1.78 -21.38
N LEU A 397 -11.93 -1.39 -21.61
CA LEU A 397 -11.12 -1.92 -22.72
C LEU A 397 -10.39 -3.25 -22.41
N LEU A 398 -10.03 -3.49 -21.15
CA LEU A 398 -9.23 -4.67 -20.75
C LEU A 398 -10.08 -5.84 -20.19
N GLY A 399 -11.32 -5.58 -19.80
CA GLY A 399 -12.18 -6.55 -19.10
C GLY A 399 -11.71 -6.89 -17.68
N LYS A 400 -12.50 -7.72 -16.97
CA LYS A 400 -12.21 -8.16 -15.59
C LYS A 400 -11.28 -9.37 -15.55
N GLY A 401 -10.04 -9.21 -16.04
CA GLY A 401 -9.05 -10.29 -16.16
C GLY A 401 -8.46 -10.87 -14.87
N SER A 402 -9.26 -11.57 -14.05
CA SER A 402 -8.75 -12.53 -13.05
C SER A 402 -9.80 -13.58 -12.65
N LEU A 403 -9.34 -14.82 -12.49
CA LEU A 403 -10.07 -15.95 -11.90
C LEU A 403 -10.71 -15.57 -10.56
N LEU A 404 -11.90 -16.14 -10.31
CA LEU A 404 -12.76 -15.82 -9.17
C LEU A 404 -13.04 -17.07 -8.34
N GLY A 405 -12.84 -16.95 -7.02
CA GLY A 405 -13.68 -17.72 -6.09
C GLY A 405 -15.04 -17.01 -6.03
N HIS A 406 -16.08 -17.69 -6.49
CA HIS A 406 -17.46 -17.20 -6.42
C HIS A 406 -18.03 -17.36 -4.99
N PRO A 407 -19.07 -16.61 -4.62
CA PRO A 407 -20.05 -17.08 -3.64
C PRO A 407 -20.81 -18.27 -4.24
N GLN A 408 -21.11 -19.29 -3.44
CA GLN A 408 -21.41 -20.62 -3.98
C GLN A 408 -22.80 -21.17 -3.59
N CYS A 409 -23.24 -21.04 -2.33
CA CYS A 409 -24.54 -21.53 -1.89
C CYS A 409 -25.56 -20.41 -1.62
N LEU A 410 -26.86 -20.75 -1.75
CA LEU A 410 -27.99 -19.82 -1.58
C LEU A 410 -28.12 -19.25 -0.15
N ASP A 411 -27.49 -19.88 0.84
CA ASP A 411 -27.39 -19.39 2.22
C ASP A 411 -26.16 -18.48 2.45
N TYR A 412 -25.52 -18.02 1.37
CA TYR A 412 -24.27 -17.24 1.35
C TYR A 412 -23.07 -17.99 1.98
N GLY A 413 -23.16 -19.30 2.18
CA GLY A 413 -22.03 -20.13 2.57
C GLY A 413 -21.13 -20.54 1.40
N PRO A 414 -19.88 -20.97 1.69
CA PRO A 414 -19.18 -21.90 0.83
C PRO A 414 -19.96 -23.23 0.69
N PRO A 415 -19.65 -24.07 -0.31
CA PRO A 415 -20.17 -25.42 -0.41
C PRO A 415 -19.50 -26.34 0.62
N PHE A 416 -20.03 -27.55 0.70
CA PHE A 416 -19.54 -28.61 1.57
C PHE A 416 -19.59 -29.95 0.85
N GLN A 417 -18.98 -30.96 1.46
CA GLN A 417 -19.21 -32.35 1.09
C GLN A 417 -20.32 -32.88 2.00
N PRO A 418 -21.47 -33.32 1.46
CA PRO A 418 -22.57 -33.93 2.22
C PRO A 418 -22.11 -34.94 3.29
N PRO A 419 -22.80 -35.02 4.44
CA PRO A 419 -22.45 -35.98 5.50
C PRO A 419 -22.84 -37.43 5.16
N PHE A 420 -23.79 -37.60 4.23
CA PHE A 420 -24.36 -38.87 3.76
C PHE A 420 -24.60 -38.79 2.24
N HIS A 421 -24.89 -39.93 1.61
CA HIS A 421 -25.21 -40.03 0.18
C HIS A 421 -26.54 -39.32 -0.14
N LEU A 422 -26.56 -38.45 -1.15
CA LEU A 422 -27.77 -37.78 -1.61
C LEU A 422 -28.54 -38.73 -2.55
N GLU A 423 -29.73 -39.16 -2.14
CA GLU A 423 -30.53 -40.16 -2.86
C GLU A 423 -31.14 -39.56 -4.13
N PHE A 424 -31.51 -38.27 -4.10
CA PHE A 424 -32.18 -37.62 -5.21
C PHE A 424 -31.20 -36.86 -6.10
N CYS A 425 -30.56 -35.80 -5.61
CA CYS A 425 -29.60 -34.97 -6.33
C CYS A 425 -28.16 -35.53 -6.28
N SER A 426 -28.01 -36.84 -6.48
CA SER A 426 -26.75 -37.59 -6.34
C SER A 426 -25.55 -37.04 -7.13
N ALA A 427 -25.77 -36.30 -8.23
CA ALA A 427 -24.74 -35.58 -8.97
C ALA A 427 -23.90 -34.61 -8.11
N TYR A 428 -24.43 -34.18 -6.96
CA TYR A 428 -23.78 -33.25 -6.02
C TYR A 428 -23.31 -33.93 -4.71
N GLU A 429 -23.38 -35.26 -4.60
CA GLU A 429 -23.03 -36.01 -3.37
C GLU A 429 -21.57 -35.81 -2.92
N ASN A 430 -20.68 -35.52 -3.87
CA ASN A 430 -19.26 -35.35 -3.60
C ASN A 430 -18.94 -33.92 -3.13
N PHE A 431 -19.63 -32.93 -3.69
CA PHE A 431 -19.43 -31.52 -3.37
C PHE A 431 -20.59 -30.65 -3.89
N GLY A 432 -21.19 -29.84 -3.01
CA GLY A 432 -22.36 -29.03 -3.34
C GLY A 432 -22.90 -28.23 -2.17
N CYS A 433 -24.17 -27.83 -2.29
CA CYS A 433 -24.86 -26.95 -1.34
C CYS A 433 -26.03 -27.60 -0.60
N CYS A 434 -26.35 -28.86 -0.89
CA CYS A 434 -27.40 -29.63 -0.20
C CYS A 434 -26.84 -30.61 0.82
N ASP A 435 -27.55 -30.75 1.94
CA ASP A 435 -27.51 -31.93 2.80
C ASP A 435 -28.76 -32.80 2.57
N GLN A 436 -28.93 -33.86 3.35
CA GLN A 436 -30.07 -34.77 3.23
C GLN A 436 -31.43 -34.07 3.44
N GLU A 437 -31.49 -33.05 4.30
CA GLU A 437 -32.75 -32.34 4.57
C GLU A 437 -33.17 -31.53 3.33
N ARG A 438 -32.20 -30.87 2.67
CA ARG A 438 -32.49 -30.18 1.40
C ARG A 438 -32.73 -31.13 0.23
N ASP A 439 -31.98 -32.23 0.13
CA ASP A 439 -32.18 -33.26 -0.91
C ASP A 439 -33.58 -33.88 -0.85
N ASN A 440 -34.01 -34.28 0.36
CA ASN A 440 -35.36 -34.80 0.59
C ASN A 440 -36.44 -33.74 0.31
N SER A 441 -36.19 -32.46 0.65
CA SER A 441 -37.11 -31.36 0.34
C SER A 441 -37.24 -31.11 -1.17
N ILE A 442 -36.17 -31.30 -1.94
CA ILE A 442 -36.18 -31.19 -3.41
C ILE A 442 -36.89 -32.40 -4.02
N ALA A 443 -36.64 -33.61 -3.51
CA ALA A 443 -37.34 -34.82 -3.92
C ALA A 443 -38.86 -34.73 -3.68
N ALA A 444 -39.28 -34.22 -2.52
CA ALA A 444 -40.70 -33.99 -2.22
C ALA A 444 -41.36 -33.02 -3.24
N LYS A 445 -40.73 -31.86 -3.49
CA LYS A 445 -41.20 -30.90 -4.51
C LYS A 445 -41.23 -31.50 -5.92
N TYR A 446 -40.27 -32.37 -6.25
CA TYR A 446 -40.25 -33.07 -7.53
C TYR A 446 -41.45 -34.02 -7.70
N HIS A 447 -41.75 -34.83 -6.69
CA HIS A 447 -42.89 -35.74 -6.73
C HIS A 447 -44.23 -34.98 -6.74
N GLU A 448 -44.38 -33.92 -5.93
CA GLU A 448 -45.53 -33.02 -5.97
C GLU A 448 -45.77 -32.44 -7.37
N ILE A 449 -44.71 -31.99 -8.06
CA ILE A 449 -44.82 -31.48 -9.45
C ILE A 449 -45.21 -32.59 -10.43
N LEU A 450 -44.68 -33.81 -10.27
CA LEU A 450 -45.04 -34.93 -11.16
C LEU A 450 -46.49 -35.39 -11.01
N ASP A 451 -47.10 -35.32 -9.82
CA ASP A 451 -48.48 -35.74 -9.61
C ASP A 451 -49.51 -34.93 -10.44
N TYR A 452 -49.13 -33.75 -10.93
CA TYR A 452 -49.93 -32.91 -11.84
C TYR A 452 -49.61 -33.10 -13.34
N ILE A 453 -48.68 -33.99 -13.71
CA ILE A 453 -48.21 -34.20 -15.10
C ILE A 453 -48.63 -35.59 -15.58
N ASP A 454 -49.02 -35.73 -16.86
CA ASP A 454 -49.43 -37.04 -17.41
C ASP A 454 -48.23 -38.01 -17.59
N PRO A 455 -48.45 -39.33 -17.67
CA PRO A 455 -47.35 -40.31 -17.79
C PRO A 455 -46.46 -40.16 -19.04
N ARG A 456 -46.90 -39.41 -20.07
CA ARG A 456 -46.07 -39.08 -21.24
C ARG A 456 -45.17 -37.89 -20.93
N GLY A 457 -45.73 -36.85 -20.28
CA GLY A 457 -45.00 -35.73 -19.73
C GLY A 457 -43.95 -36.16 -18.69
N HIS A 458 -44.23 -37.16 -17.84
CA HIS A 458 -43.22 -37.76 -16.95
C HIS A 458 -41.98 -38.23 -17.73
N LYS A 459 -42.20 -38.97 -18.82
CA LYS A 459 -41.12 -39.53 -19.65
C LYS A 459 -40.36 -38.47 -20.45
N LEU A 460 -41.00 -37.34 -20.78
CA LEU A 460 -40.38 -36.21 -21.47
C LEU A 460 -39.65 -35.25 -20.53
N CYS A 461 -40.16 -35.06 -19.31
CA CYS A 461 -39.83 -33.92 -18.45
C CYS A 461 -39.27 -34.27 -17.08
N GLY A 462 -39.41 -35.51 -16.59
CA GLY A 462 -38.88 -35.92 -15.28
C GLY A 462 -37.39 -35.59 -15.13
N THR A 463 -36.58 -35.86 -16.17
CA THR A 463 -35.14 -35.49 -16.15
C THR A 463 -34.93 -33.98 -16.08
N TYR A 464 -35.58 -33.19 -16.95
CA TYR A 464 -35.40 -31.73 -16.96
C TYR A 464 -35.85 -31.06 -15.66
N ILE A 465 -37.01 -31.48 -15.11
CA ILE A 465 -37.56 -30.96 -13.84
C ILE A 465 -36.60 -31.31 -12.69
N LYS A 466 -36.09 -32.55 -12.65
CA LYS A 466 -35.10 -32.98 -11.65
C LYS A 466 -33.81 -32.17 -11.75
N ASP A 467 -33.24 -32.04 -12.95
CA ASP A 467 -31.99 -31.31 -13.18
C ASP A 467 -32.11 -29.84 -12.78
N ILE A 468 -33.26 -29.20 -13.08
CA ILE A 468 -33.54 -27.80 -12.71
C ILE A 468 -33.65 -27.64 -11.19
N LEU A 469 -34.41 -28.50 -10.51
CA LEU A 469 -34.57 -28.43 -9.05
C LEU A 469 -33.26 -28.72 -8.31
N CYS A 470 -32.46 -29.66 -8.80
CA CYS A 470 -31.15 -29.98 -8.23
C CYS A 470 -30.10 -28.88 -8.42
N GLN A 471 -30.35 -27.80 -9.18
CA GLN A 471 -29.42 -26.66 -9.25
C GLN A 471 -29.29 -25.89 -7.94
N GLU A 472 -30.22 -26.03 -6.99
CA GLU A 472 -30.03 -25.54 -5.63
C GLU A 472 -28.88 -26.25 -4.89
N CYS A 473 -28.61 -27.51 -5.25
CA CYS A 473 -27.48 -28.30 -4.72
C CYS A 473 -26.16 -27.99 -5.41
N SER A 474 -26.18 -27.23 -6.51
CA SER A 474 -24.99 -26.88 -7.29
C SER A 474 -23.98 -26.12 -6.43
N PRO A 475 -22.66 -26.44 -6.52
CA PRO A 475 -21.62 -25.61 -5.92
C PRO A 475 -21.53 -24.20 -6.54
N TYR A 476 -22.32 -23.91 -7.58
CA TYR A 476 -22.47 -22.58 -8.17
C TYR A 476 -23.90 -22.01 -8.02
N ALA A 477 -24.73 -22.57 -7.13
CA ALA A 477 -26.13 -22.18 -6.93
C ALA A 477 -26.30 -20.66 -6.71
N ALA A 478 -25.43 -20.02 -5.90
CA ALA A 478 -25.51 -18.58 -5.69
C ALA A 478 -25.31 -17.75 -6.97
N HIS A 479 -24.51 -18.23 -7.93
CA HIS A 479 -24.40 -17.59 -9.24
C HIS A 479 -25.59 -17.94 -10.15
N LEU A 480 -25.98 -19.21 -10.20
CA LEU A 480 -27.11 -19.68 -11.00
C LEU A 480 -28.43 -18.99 -10.64
N TYR A 481 -28.61 -18.54 -9.39
CA TYR A 481 -29.81 -17.85 -8.91
C TYR A 481 -29.61 -16.34 -8.65
N ASP A 482 -28.52 -15.72 -9.17
CA ASP A 482 -28.10 -14.32 -8.95
C ASP A 482 -27.95 -13.87 -7.47
N ALA A 483 -27.92 -14.82 -6.53
CA ALA A 483 -27.77 -14.63 -5.09
C ALA A 483 -26.33 -14.30 -4.62
N GLU A 484 -25.51 -13.68 -5.48
CA GLU A 484 -24.13 -13.28 -5.13
C GLU A 484 -24.07 -12.13 -4.10
N ASN A 485 -25.19 -11.44 -3.90
CA ASN A 485 -25.32 -10.25 -3.07
C ASN A 485 -26.68 -10.31 -2.35
N PRO A 486 -26.75 -10.21 -1.01
CA PRO A 486 -28.01 -10.24 -0.26
C PRO A 486 -28.96 -9.04 -0.51
N ARG A 487 -28.65 -8.19 -1.51
CA ARG A 487 -29.51 -7.12 -2.03
C ARG A 487 -30.14 -7.45 -3.38
N THR A 488 -29.70 -8.50 -4.07
CA THR A 488 -30.31 -8.96 -5.32
C THR A 488 -31.50 -9.87 -4.99
N PRO A 489 -32.69 -9.67 -5.60
CA PRO A 489 -33.77 -10.65 -5.51
C PRO A 489 -33.33 -12.00 -6.08
N LEU A 490 -33.55 -13.06 -5.31
CA LEU A 490 -33.28 -14.44 -5.74
C LEU A 490 -34.10 -14.77 -7.00
N ARG A 491 -33.47 -15.32 -8.04
CA ARG A 491 -34.21 -15.82 -9.22
C ARG A 491 -35.17 -16.94 -8.82
N ASN A 492 -36.35 -16.99 -9.42
CA ASN A 492 -37.27 -18.12 -9.20
C ASN A 492 -36.87 -19.41 -9.94
N LEU A 493 -35.99 -19.32 -10.94
CA LEU A 493 -35.42 -20.45 -11.69
C LEU A 493 -33.92 -20.22 -11.95
N PRO A 494 -33.10 -21.29 -12.03
CA PRO A 494 -31.67 -21.19 -12.28
C PRO A 494 -31.34 -20.65 -13.67
N GLY A 495 -30.13 -20.11 -13.82
CA GLY A 495 -29.55 -19.64 -15.07
C GLY A 495 -29.25 -20.79 -16.03
N LEU A 496 -30.04 -20.91 -17.10
CA LEU A 496 -29.92 -21.97 -18.10
C LEU A 496 -29.16 -21.49 -19.34
N CYS A 497 -28.36 -22.36 -19.93
CA CYS A 497 -27.77 -22.12 -21.24
C CYS A 497 -28.86 -22.15 -22.32
N PHE A 498 -28.73 -21.32 -23.35
CA PHE A 498 -29.82 -21.07 -24.32
C PHE A 498 -30.31 -22.34 -25.02
N ASP A 499 -29.41 -23.25 -25.37
CA ASP A 499 -29.75 -24.50 -26.06
C ASP A 499 -30.48 -25.49 -25.13
N TYR A 500 -29.97 -25.69 -23.92
CA TYR A 500 -30.62 -26.55 -22.92
C TYR A 500 -31.99 -26.00 -22.50
N CYS A 501 -32.10 -24.68 -22.29
CA CYS A 501 -33.38 -24.02 -22.09
C CYS A 501 -34.32 -24.22 -23.30
N SER A 502 -33.79 -24.18 -24.52
CA SER A 502 -34.56 -24.36 -25.74
C SER A 502 -35.11 -25.77 -25.89
N GLU A 503 -34.40 -26.80 -25.43
CA GLU A 503 -34.90 -28.18 -25.36
C GLU A 503 -35.90 -28.34 -24.21
N PHE A 504 -35.60 -27.80 -23.02
CA PHE A 504 -36.49 -27.83 -21.86
C PHE A 504 -37.85 -27.18 -22.17
N HIS A 505 -37.86 -25.98 -22.73
CA HIS A 505 -39.10 -25.29 -23.12
C HIS A 505 -39.90 -26.09 -24.16
N PHE A 506 -39.22 -26.61 -25.19
CA PHE A 506 -39.88 -27.40 -26.25
C PHE A 506 -40.57 -28.66 -25.70
N ASN A 507 -39.89 -29.40 -24.83
CA ASN A 507 -40.44 -30.63 -24.25
C ASN A 507 -41.43 -30.37 -23.10
N CYS A 508 -41.27 -29.28 -22.34
CA CYS A 508 -41.80 -29.15 -20.97
C CYS A 508 -42.42 -27.79 -20.62
N HIS A 509 -42.79 -26.95 -21.59
CA HIS A 509 -43.41 -25.64 -21.34
C HIS A 509 -44.59 -25.71 -20.35
N SER A 510 -45.42 -26.76 -20.44
CA SER A 510 -46.58 -26.99 -19.56
C SER A 510 -46.24 -27.25 -18.09
N ALA A 511 -45.00 -27.64 -17.76
CA ALA A 511 -44.54 -27.88 -16.40
C ALA A 511 -43.93 -26.64 -15.72
N ILE A 512 -43.68 -25.55 -16.46
CA ILE A 512 -43.01 -24.36 -15.91
C ILE A 512 -43.89 -23.62 -14.88
N SER A 513 -45.22 -23.64 -15.06
CA SER A 513 -46.19 -23.10 -14.09
C SER A 513 -46.17 -23.82 -12.74
N LEU A 514 -45.71 -25.07 -12.68
CA LEU A 514 -45.56 -25.86 -11.45
C LEU A 514 -44.18 -25.64 -10.80
N LEU A 515 -43.16 -25.30 -11.59
CA LEU A 515 -41.81 -25.04 -11.11
C LEU A 515 -41.65 -23.66 -10.43
N THR A 516 -42.39 -22.65 -10.91
CA THR A 516 -42.34 -21.27 -10.42
C THR A 516 -43.71 -20.60 -10.33
N SER A 517 -43.93 -19.82 -9.28
CA SER A 517 -45.09 -18.93 -9.08
C SER A 517 -44.93 -17.54 -9.71
N ASP A 518 -43.85 -17.31 -10.46
CA ASP A 518 -43.53 -16.04 -11.10
C ASP A 518 -44.35 -15.85 -12.38
N LYS A 519 -45.40 -15.03 -12.30
CA LYS A 519 -46.30 -14.74 -13.42
C LYS A 519 -45.57 -14.24 -14.67
N HIS A 520 -44.49 -13.46 -14.52
CA HIS A 520 -43.77 -12.95 -15.68
C HIS A 520 -43.04 -14.09 -16.42
N ILE A 521 -42.44 -15.03 -15.67
CA ILE A 521 -41.83 -16.23 -16.26
C ILE A 521 -42.88 -17.12 -16.93
N GLN A 522 -44.07 -17.27 -16.32
CA GLN A 522 -45.20 -18.03 -16.86
C GLN A 522 -45.71 -17.41 -18.19
N GLU A 523 -46.04 -16.12 -18.19
CA GLU A 523 -46.53 -15.37 -19.37
C GLU A 523 -45.52 -15.41 -20.53
N CYS A 524 -44.22 -15.25 -20.23
CA CYS A 524 -43.16 -15.34 -21.24
C CYS A 524 -42.99 -16.77 -21.79
N CYS A 525 -43.21 -17.80 -20.97
CA CYS A 525 -43.15 -19.21 -21.37
C CYS A 525 -44.24 -19.54 -22.40
N GLU A 526 -45.48 -19.13 -22.17
CA GLU A 526 -46.59 -19.35 -23.10
C GLU A 526 -46.42 -18.53 -24.40
N THR A 527 -45.90 -17.30 -24.30
CA THR A 527 -45.84 -16.37 -25.44
C THR A 527 -44.72 -16.68 -26.43
N ASN A 528 -43.48 -16.94 -25.97
CA ASN A 528 -42.33 -17.06 -26.88
C ASN A 528 -41.11 -17.76 -26.24
N LYS A 529 -40.78 -18.96 -26.74
CA LYS A 529 -39.57 -19.75 -26.40
C LYS A 529 -38.28 -18.92 -26.31
N THR A 530 -38.01 -18.10 -27.33
CA THR A 530 -36.79 -17.28 -27.41
C THR A 530 -36.80 -16.15 -26.38
N HIS A 531 -37.98 -15.63 -26.01
CA HIS A 531 -38.10 -14.63 -24.95
C HIS A 531 -37.88 -15.27 -23.57
N PHE A 532 -38.56 -16.39 -23.29
CA PHE A 532 -38.37 -17.20 -22.09
C PHE A 532 -36.89 -17.61 -21.88
N CYS A 533 -36.21 -18.11 -22.91
CA CYS A 533 -34.81 -18.50 -22.78
C CYS A 533 -33.82 -17.34 -22.75
N ASN A 534 -34.19 -16.13 -23.20
CA ASN A 534 -33.40 -14.94 -22.92
C ASN A 534 -33.61 -14.42 -21.48
N LEU A 535 -34.80 -14.62 -20.89
CA LEU A 535 -35.07 -14.31 -19.48
C LEU A 535 -34.30 -15.25 -18.53
N LEU A 536 -34.17 -16.54 -18.87
CA LEU A 536 -33.40 -17.52 -18.09
C LEU A 536 -31.88 -17.54 -18.37
N ARG A 537 -31.39 -16.80 -19.35
CA ARG A 537 -29.96 -16.77 -19.72
C ARG A 537 -29.12 -15.94 -18.74
N LEU A 538 -27.93 -16.43 -18.41
CA LEU A 538 -26.88 -15.64 -17.75
C LEU A 538 -26.00 -14.93 -18.79
N HIS A 539 -25.42 -13.80 -18.41
CA HIS A 539 -24.49 -13.05 -19.27
C HIS A 539 -23.14 -13.75 -19.49
N ASP A 540 -22.82 -14.77 -18.70
CA ASP A 540 -21.59 -15.57 -18.80
C ASP A 540 -21.95 -17.02 -19.16
N GLU A 541 -21.53 -17.45 -20.35
CA GLU A 541 -21.90 -18.75 -20.94
C GLU A 541 -21.07 -19.92 -20.39
N ASP A 542 -19.99 -19.64 -19.66
CA ASP A 542 -19.23 -20.64 -18.90
C ASP A 542 -19.95 -21.02 -17.58
N TYR A 543 -20.87 -20.18 -17.09
CA TYR A 543 -21.52 -20.33 -15.77
C TYR A 543 -23.01 -20.71 -15.80
N CYS A 544 -23.62 -20.85 -16.99
CA CYS A 544 -24.98 -21.36 -17.12
C CYS A 544 -25.04 -22.90 -17.02
N PHE A 545 -26.19 -23.45 -16.61
CA PHE A 545 -26.40 -24.90 -16.62
C PHE A 545 -26.77 -25.41 -18.03
N PRO A 546 -26.17 -26.51 -18.55
CA PRO A 546 -25.24 -27.43 -17.89
C PRO A 546 -23.73 -27.13 -18.10
N ASN A 547 -23.37 -26.08 -18.84
CA ASN A 547 -21.97 -25.76 -19.17
C ASN A 547 -21.08 -25.62 -17.92
N VAL A 548 -21.60 -25.01 -16.85
CA VAL A 548 -20.89 -24.79 -15.58
C VAL A 548 -20.36 -26.09 -14.93
N LEU A 549 -21.04 -27.22 -15.13
CA LEU A 549 -20.59 -28.54 -14.63
C LEU A 549 -19.60 -29.22 -15.59
N ARG A 550 -19.66 -28.88 -16.88
CA ARG A 550 -18.77 -29.41 -17.93
C ARG A 550 -17.47 -28.61 -18.03
N ASN A 551 -17.43 -27.37 -17.54
CA ASN A 551 -16.26 -26.52 -17.62
C ASN A 551 -15.12 -27.02 -16.71
N THR A 552 -14.12 -27.66 -17.32
CA THR A 552 -12.97 -28.24 -16.62
C THR A 552 -12.07 -27.19 -15.97
N ALA A 553 -12.07 -25.93 -16.42
CA ALA A 553 -11.28 -24.87 -15.82
C ALA A 553 -11.89 -24.35 -14.50
N LEU A 554 -13.23 -24.29 -14.42
CA LEU A 554 -13.95 -23.93 -13.19
C LEU A 554 -13.86 -25.03 -12.12
N ASN A 555 -14.06 -26.29 -12.51
CA ASN A 555 -14.22 -27.39 -11.56
C ASN A 555 -12.89 -28.00 -11.06
N ARG A 556 -11.75 -27.76 -11.73
CA ARG A 556 -10.46 -28.45 -11.49
C ARG A 556 -10.00 -28.51 -10.04
N ASN A 557 -10.15 -27.41 -9.30
CA ASN A 557 -9.68 -27.25 -7.91
C ASN A 557 -10.86 -27.02 -6.94
N LEU A 558 -12.09 -27.37 -7.36
CA LEU A 558 -13.29 -27.08 -6.59
C LEU A 558 -13.22 -27.70 -5.18
N GLY A 559 -13.62 -26.92 -4.17
CA GLY A 559 -13.58 -27.35 -2.77
C GLY A 559 -12.21 -27.46 -2.13
N SER A 560 -11.13 -27.10 -2.83
CA SER A 560 -9.79 -26.91 -2.24
C SER A 560 -9.58 -25.43 -1.90
N VAL A 561 -8.79 -25.13 -0.85
CA VAL A 561 -8.38 -23.75 -0.53
C VAL A 561 -7.74 -23.12 -1.77
N ALA A 562 -8.26 -21.98 -2.20
CA ALA A 562 -7.76 -21.31 -3.40
C ALA A 562 -6.32 -20.80 -3.18
N GLU A 563 -5.44 -21.01 -4.16
CA GLU A 563 -4.10 -20.42 -4.19
C GLU A 563 -4.05 -19.26 -5.20
N ASP A 564 -3.29 -18.20 -4.91
CA ASP A 564 -3.00 -17.17 -5.91
C ASP A 564 -1.92 -17.64 -6.92
N ARG A 565 -1.59 -16.77 -7.89
CA ARG A 565 -0.54 -17.04 -8.90
C ARG A 565 0.89 -17.20 -8.32
N ARG A 566 1.06 -17.23 -7.00
CA ARG A 566 2.33 -17.41 -6.27
C ARG A 566 2.28 -18.60 -5.31
N GLY A 567 1.17 -19.35 -5.26
CA GLY A 567 0.97 -20.43 -4.28
C GLY A 567 0.57 -19.94 -2.87
N CYS A 568 0.00 -18.74 -2.76
CA CYS A 568 -0.44 -18.18 -1.48
C CYS A 568 -1.90 -18.56 -1.18
N LEU A 569 -2.12 -19.29 -0.08
CA LEU A 569 -3.43 -19.77 0.38
C LEU A 569 -4.35 -18.58 0.68
N GLN A 570 -5.50 -18.49 0.00
CA GLN A 570 -6.48 -17.42 0.15
C GLN A 570 -7.46 -17.75 1.28
N LEU A 571 -7.27 -17.14 2.46
CA LEU A 571 -8.20 -17.27 3.59
C LEU A 571 -8.96 -15.96 3.85
N CYS A 572 -10.14 -16.04 4.45
CA CYS A 572 -10.90 -14.88 4.91
C CYS A 572 -10.86 -14.79 6.44
N LEU A 573 -11.20 -13.63 6.98
CA LEU A 573 -11.19 -13.36 8.42
C LEU A 573 -12.53 -12.84 8.90
N THR A 574 -12.83 -13.05 10.18
CA THR A 574 -13.92 -12.40 10.91
C THR A 574 -13.35 -11.76 12.18
N GLU A 575 -13.62 -10.47 12.43
CA GLU A 575 -13.27 -9.84 13.71
C GLU A 575 -14.25 -10.32 14.79
N VAL A 576 -13.75 -10.77 15.94
CA VAL A 576 -14.57 -11.30 17.04
C VAL A 576 -14.40 -10.56 18.38
N ALA A 577 -13.37 -9.74 18.49
CA ALA A 577 -13.17 -8.80 19.59
C ALA A 577 -12.32 -7.62 19.11
N ASN A 578 -12.53 -6.42 19.66
CA ASN A 578 -11.74 -5.22 19.33
C ASN A 578 -11.62 -4.26 20.52
N GLY A 579 -10.69 -3.30 20.41
CA GLY A 579 -10.44 -2.28 21.45
C GLY A 579 -9.62 -2.77 22.65
N LEU A 580 -8.91 -3.89 22.50
CA LEU A 580 -8.14 -4.54 23.55
C LEU A 580 -6.74 -3.93 23.71
N ARG A 581 -6.23 -3.90 24.94
CA ARG A 581 -4.89 -3.43 25.30
C ARG A 581 -3.85 -4.53 25.14
N ASN A 582 -3.17 -4.51 23.98
CA ASN A 582 -2.19 -5.51 23.53
C ASN A 582 -2.56 -6.95 23.96
N PRO A 583 -3.59 -7.56 23.36
CA PRO A 583 -4.09 -8.87 23.76
C PRO A 583 -3.03 -9.95 23.49
N VAL A 584 -2.47 -10.51 24.57
CA VAL A 584 -1.38 -11.49 24.52
C VAL A 584 -1.88 -12.92 24.42
N LEU A 585 -3.11 -13.20 24.84
CA LEU A 585 -3.61 -14.56 25.02
C LEU A 585 -5.12 -14.62 24.85
N MET A 586 -5.58 -15.71 24.24
CA MET A 586 -6.94 -16.21 24.34
C MET A 586 -6.84 -17.71 24.64
N LEU A 587 -7.75 -18.25 25.45
CA LEU A 587 -7.93 -19.69 25.63
C LEU A 587 -9.38 -20.04 26.03
N HIS A 588 -9.74 -21.32 25.89
CA HIS A 588 -10.99 -21.89 26.40
C HIS A 588 -10.75 -22.68 27.69
N ALA A 589 -11.81 -22.90 28.48
CA ALA A 589 -11.73 -23.59 29.77
C ALA A 589 -11.90 -25.12 29.72
N ASN A 590 -12.24 -25.67 28.55
CA ASN A 590 -12.53 -27.10 28.32
C ASN A 590 -13.57 -27.67 29.32
N ASP A 591 -14.56 -26.85 29.68
CA ASP A 591 -15.64 -27.14 30.62
C ASP A 591 -17.00 -27.38 29.93
N HIS A 592 -17.02 -27.29 28.60
CA HIS A 592 -18.14 -27.28 27.65
C HIS A 592 -18.99 -26.02 27.68
N THR A 593 -18.47 -24.93 28.24
CA THR A 593 -19.16 -23.63 28.23
C THR A 593 -18.86 -22.80 26.98
N HIS A 594 -17.85 -23.18 26.19
CA HIS A 594 -17.37 -22.45 25.01
C HIS A 594 -17.05 -20.97 25.28
N ARG A 595 -16.75 -20.61 26.54
CA ARG A 595 -16.29 -19.28 26.92
C ARG A 595 -14.84 -19.08 26.52
N MET A 596 -14.54 -17.91 25.97
CA MET A 596 -13.19 -17.49 25.60
C MET A 596 -12.67 -16.50 26.65
N PHE A 597 -11.47 -16.75 27.18
CA PHE A 597 -10.81 -15.92 28.18
C PHE A 597 -9.67 -15.17 27.50
N VAL A 598 -9.80 -13.84 27.37
CA VAL A 598 -8.89 -13.00 26.58
C VAL A 598 -8.10 -12.09 27.52
N ALA A 599 -6.77 -12.23 27.54
CA ALA A 599 -5.90 -11.46 28.44
C ALA A 599 -5.18 -10.30 27.74
N GLU A 600 -5.27 -9.12 28.35
CA GLU A 600 -4.52 -7.91 28.02
C GLU A 600 -3.17 -7.91 28.74
N GLN A 601 -2.08 -7.48 28.08
CA GLN A 601 -0.70 -7.49 28.62
C GLN A 601 -0.57 -6.79 29.99
N VAL A 602 -1.43 -5.81 30.28
CA VAL A 602 -1.48 -5.11 31.57
C VAL A 602 -1.94 -5.97 32.75
N GLY A 603 -2.44 -7.20 32.53
CA GLY A 603 -2.94 -8.07 33.60
C GLY A 603 -4.44 -7.97 33.85
N VAL A 604 -5.24 -7.90 32.78
CA VAL A 604 -6.71 -7.99 32.82
C VAL A 604 -7.17 -9.14 31.94
N ILE A 605 -8.05 -10.00 32.45
CA ILE A 605 -8.61 -11.14 31.71
C ILE A 605 -10.11 -10.92 31.52
N TRP A 606 -10.56 -10.85 30.27
CA TRP A 606 -11.96 -10.65 29.90
C TRP A 606 -12.64 -11.98 29.55
N VAL A 607 -13.90 -12.14 29.94
CA VAL A 607 -14.74 -13.28 29.50
C VAL A 607 -15.57 -12.86 28.30
N TYR A 608 -15.46 -13.63 27.22
CA TYR A 608 -16.35 -13.61 26.07
C TYR A 608 -17.21 -14.88 26.07
N LEU A 609 -18.48 -14.73 25.72
CA LEU A 609 -19.48 -15.79 25.68
C LEU A 609 -19.64 -16.35 24.25
N PRO A 610 -20.27 -17.54 24.06
CA PRO A 610 -20.50 -18.12 22.74
C PRO A 610 -21.40 -17.28 21.80
N ASP A 611 -22.14 -16.30 22.32
CA ASP A 611 -22.90 -15.31 21.54
C ASP A 611 -22.03 -14.11 21.08
N GLY A 612 -20.72 -14.16 21.29
CA GLY A 612 -19.75 -13.10 21.00
C GLY A 612 -19.74 -11.96 22.03
N SER A 613 -20.71 -11.88 22.94
CA SER A 613 -20.76 -10.79 23.92
C SER A 613 -19.69 -10.92 25.01
N ARG A 614 -19.16 -9.79 25.46
CA ARG A 614 -18.19 -9.71 26.55
C ARG A 614 -18.90 -9.39 27.86
N LEU A 615 -18.38 -9.88 28.99
CA LEU A 615 -18.81 -9.37 30.30
C LEU A 615 -18.21 -7.97 30.59
N GLU A 616 -18.92 -7.19 31.40
CA GLU A 616 -18.51 -5.85 31.85
C GLU A 616 -17.47 -5.92 32.99
N GLU A 617 -17.55 -6.93 33.86
CA GLU A 617 -16.50 -7.27 34.83
C GLU A 617 -15.48 -8.25 34.24
N PRO A 618 -14.18 -8.09 34.53
CA PRO A 618 -13.14 -9.05 34.14
C PRO A 618 -13.16 -10.30 35.03
N PHE A 619 -12.67 -11.42 34.48
CA PHE A 619 -12.39 -12.65 35.20
C PHE A 619 -11.32 -12.44 36.27
N LEU A 620 -10.23 -11.75 35.91
CA LEU A 620 -9.12 -11.42 36.80
C LEU A 620 -8.59 -10.02 36.46
N ASP A 621 -8.22 -9.27 37.49
CA ASP A 621 -7.58 -7.96 37.37
C ASP A 621 -6.42 -7.88 38.38
N ILE A 622 -5.19 -7.84 37.86
CA ILE A 622 -3.94 -7.78 38.64
C ILE A 622 -2.99 -6.66 38.14
N LYS A 623 -3.56 -5.62 37.50
CA LYS A 623 -2.83 -4.43 36.99
C LYS A 623 -1.90 -3.74 38.00
N SER A 624 -2.14 -3.93 39.31
CA SER A 624 -1.34 -3.35 40.40
C SER A 624 -0.09 -4.15 40.77
N ILE A 625 0.05 -5.39 40.25
CA ILE A 625 1.17 -6.30 40.56
C ILE A 625 2.00 -6.58 39.30
N VAL A 626 1.34 -6.63 38.13
CA VAL A 626 1.98 -6.88 36.84
C VAL A 626 2.92 -5.74 36.42
N LEU A 627 4.18 -6.07 36.15
CA LEU A 627 5.18 -5.16 35.59
C LEU A 627 5.02 -5.12 34.07
N ALA A 628 4.32 -4.09 33.57
CA ALA A 628 4.23 -3.77 32.14
C ALA A 628 4.43 -2.27 31.95
N THR A 629 5.06 -1.85 30.85
CA THR A 629 5.37 -0.44 30.57
C THR A 629 4.73 0.04 29.26
N PRO A 630 4.63 1.37 29.02
CA PRO A 630 4.12 1.88 27.75
C PRO A 630 5.12 1.79 26.59
N TRP A 631 6.34 1.28 26.79
CA TRP A 631 7.34 1.15 25.74
C TRP A 631 6.85 0.20 24.63
N ILE A 632 7.18 0.54 23.38
CA ILE A 632 6.77 -0.24 22.20
C ILE A 632 7.61 -1.53 22.15
N GLY A 633 6.95 -2.68 22.21
CA GLY A 633 7.62 -3.98 22.23
C GLY A 633 8.27 -4.35 23.58
N ASP A 634 7.78 -3.81 24.70
CA ASP A 634 8.10 -4.35 26.04
C ASP A 634 7.63 -5.81 26.13
N GLU A 635 8.53 -6.74 26.44
CA GLU A 635 8.24 -8.19 26.51
C GLU A 635 7.63 -8.60 27.87
N ARG A 636 7.64 -7.70 28.86
CA ARG A 636 7.14 -7.95 30.22
C ARG A 636 5.64 -7.68 30.34
N GLY A 637 5.02 -8.31 31.34
CA GLY A 637 3.63 -8.07 31.70
C GLY A 637 2.92 -9.34 32.11
N PHE A 638 1.63 -9.43 31.85
CA PHE A 638 0.92 -10.71 31.81
C PHE A 638 1.27 -11.42 30.50
N LEU A 639 1.73 -12.66 30.56
CA LEU A 639 2.31 -13.36 29.40
C LEU A 639 1.62 -14.70 29.08
N GLY A 640 1.03 -15.36 30.07
CA GLY A 640 0.39 -16.66 29.84
C GLY A 640 -0.60 -17.10 30.91
N MET A 641 -1.45 -18.05 30.54
CA MET A 641 -2.37 -18.74 31.43
C MET A 641 -2.73 -20.11 30.85
N ALA A 642 -2.99 -21.07 31.73
CA ALA A 642 -3.56 -22.37 31.37
C ALA A 642 -4.64 -22.78 32.40
N PHE A 643 -5.77 -23.30 31.94
CA PHE A 643 -6.73 -23.99 32.80
C PHE A 643 -6.23 -25.41 33.12
N HIS A 644 -6.52 -25.91 34.33
CA HIS A 644 -6.22 -27.30 34.66
C HIS A 644 -7.06 -28.25 33.78
N PRO A 645 -6.55 -29.44 33.36
CA PRO A 645 -7.35 -30.41 32.59
C PRO A 645 -8.62 -30.88 33.31
N ASN A 646 -8.66 -30.69 34.64
CA ASN A 646 -9.79 -30.98 35.52
C ASN A 646 -10.50 -29.72 36.05
N TYR A 647 -10.35 -28.56 35.38
CA TYR A 647 -10.87 -27.25 35.82
C TYR A 647 -12.36 -27.28 36.17
N LYS A 648 -13.16 -27.99 35.36
CA LYS A 648 -14.61 -28.20 35.58
C LYS A 648 -14.96 -28.71 36.98
N ASN A 649 -14.07 -29.47 37.63
CA ASN A 649 -14.29 -30.07 38.95
C ASN A 649 -13.43 -29.42 40.06
N ASN A 650 -12.21 -28.95 39.75
CA ASN A 650 -11.28 -28.42 40.76
C ASN A 650 -11.15 -26.89 40.77
N GLY A 651 -11.71 -26.20 39.77
CA GLY A 651 -11.69 -24.75 39.61
C GLY A 651 -10.32 -24.13 39.36
N LYS A 652 -9.25 -24.92 39.20
CA LYS A 652 -7.86 -24.45 39.14
C LYS A 652 -7.46 -23.88 37.77
N PHE A 653 -6.73 -22.78 37.77
CA PHE A 653 -5.99 -22.27 36.62
C PHE A 653 -4.63 -21.71 37.05
N TYR A 654 -3.75 -21.47 36.09
CA TYR A 654 -2.36 -21.05 36.31
C TYR A 654 -2.07 -19.82 35.47
N ILE A 655 -1.32 -18.86 36.01
CA ILE A 655 -0.93 -17.63 35.31
C ILE A 655 0.59 -17.46 35.31
N TYR A 656 1.13 -16.78 34.29
CA TYR A 656 2.53 -16.41 34.12
C TYR A 656 2.62 -14.91 33.89
N TYR A 657 3.37 -14.20 34.73
CA TYR A 657 3.53 -12.75 34.61
C TYR A 657 4.86 -12.23 35.19
N SER A 658 5.35 -11.15 34.61
CA SER A 658 6.44 -10.33 35.14
C SER A 658 5.94 -9.45 36.29
N TYR A 659 6.75 -9.30 37.34
CA TYR A 659 6.50 -8.37 38.45
C TYR A 659 7.82 -7.82 39.01
N MET A 660 7.73 -6.75 39.81
CA MET A 660 8.85 -6.18 40.55
C MET A 660 8.76 -6.62 42.02
N ASP A 661 9.84 -7.18 42.58
CA ASP A 661 9.82 -7.66 43.96
C ASP A 661 10.15 -6.56 45.00
N LYS A 662 10.04 -6.91 46.29
CA LYS A 662 10.29 -5.97 47.40
C LYS A 662 11.73 -5.44 47.47
N LYS A 663 12.69 -6.07 46.79
CA LYS A 663 14.10 -5.65 46.68
C LYS A 663 14.37 -4.87 45.38
N GLN A 664 13.34 -4.61 44.57
CA GLN A 664 13.45 -4.03 43.22
C GLN A 664 14.22 -4.95 42.24
N VAL A 665 14.02 -6.26 42.36
CA VAL A 665 14.47 -7.24 41.35
C VAL A 665 13.30 -7.60 40.44
N GLU A 666 13.52 -7.53 39.13
CA GLU A 666 12.55 -7.99 38.13
C GLU A 666 12.49 -9.52 38.12
N LYS A 667 11.26 -10.06 38.18
CA LYS A 667 11.00 -11.48 38.30
C LYS A 667 9.82 -11.90 37.44
N ILE A 668 9.85 -13.15 36.97
CA ILE A 668 8.65 -13.85 36.50
C ILE A 668 8.09 -14.69 37.65
N ARG A 669 6.76 -14.68 37.81
CA ARG A 669 6.03 -15.58 38.71
C ARG A 669 5.08 -16.47 37.91
N ILE A 670 5.00 -17.73 38.33
CA ILE A 670 3.94 -18.65 37.96
C ILE A 670 3.12 -19.00 39.21
N SER A 671 1.81 -18.74 39.17
CA SER A 671 0.88 -18.96 40.29
C SER A 671 -0.31 -19.82 39.89
N GLU A 672 -0.72 -20.72 40.79
CA GLU A 672 -2.04 -21.35 40.77
C GLU A 672 -3.08 -20.40 41.39
N LEU A 673 -4.26 -20.30 40.78
CA LEU A 673 -5.45 -19.64 41.32
C LEU A 673 -6.67 -20.54 41.12
N LYS A 674 -7.79 -20.16 41.74
CA LYS A 674 -9.10 -20.80 41.56
C LYS A 674 -10.16 -19.81 41.10
N VAL A 675 -11.15 -20.33 40.37
CA VAL A 675 -12.42 -19.64 40.12
C VAL A 675 -13.18 -19.45 41.45
N LEU A 676 -13.87 -18.32 41.58
CA LEU A 676 -14.66 -17.97 42.75
C LEU A 676 -15.88 -18.90 42.84
N THR A 677 -16.05 -19.59 43.96
CA THR A 677 -17.13 -20.58 44.16
C THR A 677 -18.54 -20.02 43.97
N SER A 678 -18.73 -18.70 44.12
CA SER A 678 -20.02 -18.04 43.89
C SER A 678 -20.24 -17.54 42.45
N ASP A 679 -19.20 -17.46 41.61
CA ASP A 679 -19.30 -16.98 40.23
C ASP A 679 -18.23 -17.63 39.32
N ALA A 680 -18.67 -18.50 38.42
CA ALA A 680 -17.79 -19.20 37.49
C ALA A 680 -17.09 -18.26 36.47
N ASN A 681 -17.46 -16.98 36.40
CA ASN A 681 -16.87 -15.97 35.51
C ASN A 681 -15.89 -15.03 36.23
N LYS A 682 -15.51 -15.33 37.48
CA LYS A 682 -14.60 -14.50 38.28
C LYS A 682 -13.58 -15.37 39.02
N ALA A 683 -12.33 -14.95 39.09
CA ALA A 683 -11.30 -15.55 39.91
C ALA A 683 -11.47 -15.16 41.39
N ASP A 684 -10.98 -15.99 42.30
CA ASP A 684 -10.75 -15.59 43.69
C ASP A 684 -9.27 -15.17 43.87
N PRO A 685 -8.96 -13.87 44.02
CA PRO A 685 -7.58 -13.42 44.21
C PRO A 685 -6.95 -13.89 45.52
N HIS A 686 -7.75 -14.28 46.53
CA HIS A 686 -7.22 -14.82 47.80
C HIS A 686 -6.78 -16.29 47.67
N SER A 687 -7.04 -16.92 46.53
CA SER A 687 -6.63 -18.30 46.26
C SER A 687 -5.23 -18.42 45.63
N GLU A 688 -4.51 -17.30 45.43
CA GLU A 688 -3.18 -17.32 44.79
C GLU A 688 -2.19 -18.18 45.58
N ARG A 689 -1.71 -19.23 44.93
CA ARG A 689 -0.64 -20.12 45.39
C ARG A 689 0.51 -20.04 44.39
N ASN A 690 1.47 -19.18 44.69
CA ASN A 690 2.75 -19.11 43.99
C ASN A 690 3.36 -20.52 43.86
N LEU A 691 3.71 -20.92 42.64
CA LEU A 691 4.39 -22.18 42.34
C LEU A 691 5.89 -21.98 42.17
N LEU A 692 6.29 -20.93 41.43
CA LEU A 692 7.67 -20.70 41.02
C LEU A 692 7.90 -19.21 40.75
N GLU A 693 9.02 -18.68 41.27
CA GLU A 693 9.57 -17.36 40.92
C GLU A 693 10.98 -17.54 40.35
N LEU A 694 11.33 -16.76 39.33
CA LEU A 694 12.68 -16.70 38.76
C LEU A 694 13.13 -15.25 38.64
N GLU A 695 14.43 -15.01 38.85
CA GLU A 695 15.08 -13.70 38.67
C GLU A 695 15.44 -13.49 37.20
N GLU A 696 14.97 -12.38 36.63
CA GLU A 696 15.17 -12.04 35.22
C GLU A 696 16.37 -11.10 35.07
N PRO A 697 17.49 -11.52 34.47
CA PRO A 697 18.69 -10.69 34.39
C PRO A 697 18.60 -9.60 33.32
N ALA A 698 17.49 -9.51 32.57
CA ALA A 698 17.11 -8.39 31.72
C ALA A 698 15.58 -8.30 31.53
N ALA A 699 15.12 -7.16 31.02
CA ALA A 699 13.72 -6.85 30.77
C ALA A 699 13.13 -7.48 29.49
N ASN A 700 13.73 -8.58 28.99
CA ASN A 700 13.42 -9.14 27.68
C ASN A 700 13.82 -10.63 27.59
N HIS A 701 13.26 -11.37 26.63
CA HIS A 701 13.22 -12.84 26.54
C HIS A 701 12.54 -13.52 27.73
N ASN A 702 11.38 -13.00 28.14
CA ASN A 702 10.64 -13.49 29.32
C ASN A 702 9.81 -14.76 29.06
N GLY A 703 9.79 -15.30 27.83
CA GLY A 703 8.99 -16.46 27.45
C GLY A 703 7.49 -16.27 27.74
N GLY A 704 6.87 -17.25 28.41
CA GLY A 704 5.57 -17.07 29.05
C GLY A 704 4.43 -17.96 28.58
N GLN A 705 4.65 -18.92 27.68
CA GLN A 705 3.63 -19.95 27.44
C GLN A 705 3.47 -20.84 28.67
N LEU A 706 2.21 -21.12 29.02
CA LEU A 706 1.79 -22.23 29.87
C LEU A 706 0.86 -23.14 29.05
N LEU A 707 1.02 -24.45 29.16
CA LEU A 707 0.08 -25.43 28.60
C LEU A 707 0.13 -26.74 29.39
N PHE A 708 -0.93 -27.54 29.29
CA PHE A 708 -0.92 -28.91 29.79
C PHE A 708 -0.63 -29.90 28.67
N GLY A 709 0.28 -30.84 28.91
CA GLY A 709 0.51 -31.95 28.00
C GLY A 709 -0.65 -32.95 28.01
N VAL A 710 -0.69 -33.85 27.03
CA VAL A 710 -1.65 -34.97 27.00
C VAL A 710 -1.40 -36.02 28.10
N ASP A 711 -0.28 -35.89 28.81
CA ASP A 711 0.10 -36.62 30.03
C ASP A 711 -0.47 -36.00 31.32
N GLY A 712 -1.05 -34.79 31.24
CA GLY A 712 -1.64 -34.08 32.37
C GLY A 712 -0.68 -33.20 33.18
N TYR A 713 0.59 -33.08 32.78
CA TYR A 713 1.56 -32.21 33.47
C TYR A 713 1.56 -30.78 32.91
N LEU A 714 1.92 -29.80 33.75
CA LEU A 714 2.05 -28.40 33.36
C LEU A 714 3.43 -28.17 32.75
N TYR A 715 3.45 -27.67 31.52
CA TYR A 715 4.67 -27.24 30.82
C TYR A 715 4.81 -25.71 30.91
N LEU A 716 6.04 -25.24 31.12
CA LEU A 716 6.38 -23.82 31.26
C LEU A 716 7.52 -23.48 30.30
N PHE A 717 7.33 -22.43 29.49
CA PHE A 717 8.29 -22.01 28.46
C PHE A 717 8.96 -20.72 28.91
N ILE A 718 10.25 -20.80 29.23
CA ILE A 718 11.01 -19.75 29.88
C ILE A 718 12.21 -19.40 28.99
N GLY A 719 12.30 -18.14 28.56
CA GLY A 719 13.41 -17.66 27.74
C GLY A 719 14.72 -17.52 28.53
N ASP A 720 15.80 -17.20 27.82
CA ASP A 720 17.17 -17.20 28.35
C ASP A 720 17.50 -16.11 29.39
N GLY A 721 16.56 -15.18 29.64
CA GLY A 721 16.75 -14.02 30.53
C GLY A 721 17.36 -12.78 29.85
N GLY A 722 17.47 -12.78 28.52
CA GLY A 722 17.66 -11.58 27.73
C GLY A 722 19.10 -11.22 27.37
N LYS A 723 19.25 -9.99 26.85
CA LYS A 723 20.48 -9.45 26.25
C LYS A 723 20.91 -10.18 24.97
N ALA A 724 21.89 -9.60 24.28
CA ALA A 724 22.37 -10.15 23.01
C ALA A 724 23.25 -11.39 23.24
N GLY A 725 22.85 -12.54 22.71
CA GLY A 725 23.66 -13.76 22.70
C GLY A 725 23.86 -14.44 24.06
N ASP A 726 22.85 -14.42 24.94
CA ASP A 726 22.81 -15.13 26.24
C ASP A 726 24.17 -15.08 26.98
N PRO A 727 24.58 -13.91 27.50
CA PRO A 727 25.93 -13.68 28.04
C PRO A 727 26.17 -14.32 29.42
N PHE A 728 25.31 -15.21 29.88
CA PHE A 728 25.26 -15.65 31.27
C PHE A 728 26.09 -16.92 31.51
N GLY A 729 27.21 -16.77 32.21
CA GLY A 729 28.15 -17.85 32.48
C GLY A 729 28.94 -18.30 31.24
N GLN A 730 29.56 -19.47 31.31
CA GLN A 730 30.49 -19.97 30.28
C GLN A 730 29.79 -20.28 28.95
N PHE A 731 28.58 -20.85 29.01
CA PHE A 731 27.87 -21.40 27.85
C PHE A 731 26.51 -20.76 27.56
N GLY A 732 26.10 -19.77 28.36
CA GLY A 732 24.75 -19.22 28.38
C GLY A 732 23.82 -19.97 29.35
N ASN A 733 22.77 -19.27 29.82
CA ASN A 733 21.67 -19.86 30.56
C ASN A 733 21.01 -21.01 29.79
N ALA A 734 20.79 -20.85 28.48
CA ALA A 734 20.04 -21.79 27.66
C ALA A 734 20.67 -23.19 27.61
N GLN A 735 22.00 -23.28 27.44
CA GLN A 735 22.74 -24.55 27.53
C GLN A 735 22.98 -25.03 28.98
N ASN A 736 23.02 -24.13 29.97
CA ASN A 736 23.24 -24.51 31.36
C ASN A 736 22.00 -25.20 31.97
N LYS A 737 22.12 -26.48 32.32
CA LYS A 737 21.03 -27.28 32.92
C LYS A 737 20.80 -26.99 34.41
N SER A 738 21.73 -26.31 35.10
CA SER A 738 21.59 -25.99 36.54
C SER A 738 20.69 -24.77 36.82
N VAL A 739 20.28 -24.05 35.78
CA VAL A 739 19.32 -22.93 35.82
C VAL A 739 18.03 -23.26 35.08
N LEU A 740 16.98 -22.50 35.37
CA LEU A 740 15.63 -22.68 34.81
C LEU A 740 15.33 -21.73 33.62
N LEU A 741 16.22 -20.78 33.33
CA LEU A 741 16.13 -19.86 32.18
C LEU A 741 16.62 -20.55 30.89
N GLY A 742 15.98 -20.27 29.76
CA GLY A 742 16.25 -20.88 28.46
C GLY A 742 15.90 -22.36 28.46
N LYS A 743 14.70 -22.69 28.94
CA LYS A 743 14.20 -24.07 29.17
C LYS A 743 12.72 -24.22 28.81
N VAL A 744 12.36 -25.45 28.50
CA VAL A 744 11.01 -25.97 28.71
C VAL A 744 11.02 -26.79 29.99
N LEU A 745 10.22 -26.38 30.98
CA LEU A 745 10.03 -27.10 32.24
C LEU A 745 8.75 -27.94 32.19
N ARG A 746 8.67 -29.00 33.01
CA ARG A 746 7.48 -29.87 33.15
C ARG A 746 7.30 -30.29 34.60
N ILE A 747 6.16 -29.95 35.21
CA ILE A 747 5.88 -30.17 36.64
C ILE A 747 4.49 -30.78 36.90
N ASP A 748 4.36 -31.49 38.02
CA ASP A 748 3.09 -32.01 38.57
C ASP A 748 2.52 -31.02 39.59
N VAL A 749 1.40 -30.38 39.25
CA VAL A 749 0.74 -29.34 40.05
C VAL A 749 -0.39 -29.86 40.96
N ASP A 750 -0.73 -31.15 40.88
CA ASP A 750 -1.76 -31.76 41.73
C ASP A 750 -1.16 -32.37 43.01
N GLY A 751 0.12 -32.71 43.01
CA GLY A 751 0.87 -33.06 44.23
C GLY A 751 1.73 -31.93 44.82
N ARG A 752 2.28 -32.18 46.02
CA ARG A 752 3.40 -31.42 46.60
C ARG A 752 4.62 -32.32 46.76
N SER A 753 5.81 -31.74 46.65
CA SER A 753 7.07 -32.47 46.83
C SER A 753 7.40 -32.68 48.32
N PRO A 754 8.14 -33.74 48.70
CA PRO A 754 8.59 -33.95 50.08
C PRO A 754 9.49 -32.84 50.65
N ASP A 755 10.19 -32.08 49.78
CA ASP A 755 10.99 -30.90 50.16
C ASP A 755 10.13 -29.64 50.44
N GLY A 756 8.80 -29.77 50.39
CA GLY A 756 7.85 -28.69 50.63
C GLY A 756 7.51 -27.85 49.40
N LYS A 757 8.10 -28.10 48.23
CA LYS A 757 7.72 -27.37 47.00
C LYS A 757 6.21 -27.53 46.69
N PRO A 758 5.57 -26.49 46.16
CA PRO A 758 4.13 -26.50 45.84
C PRO A 758 3.76 -27.39 44.64
N TYR A 759 4.74 -27.97 43.95
CA TYR A 759 4.57 -28.94 42.86
C TYR A 759 5.46 -30.16 43.13
N ARG A 760 5.26 -31.25 42.39
CA ARG A 760 6.18 -32.40 42.29
C ARG A 760 6.92 -32.39 40.96
N ILE A 761 8.03 -33.11 40.90
CA ILE A 761 8.68 -33.46 39.64
C ILE A 761 8.06 -34.76 39.10
N PRO A 762 7.66 -34.83 37.82
CA PRO A 762 7.33 -36.09 37.15
C PRO A 762 8.53 -37.06 37.18
N PRO A 763 8.35 -38.32 37.61
CA PRO A 763 9.46 -39.27 37.77
C PRO A 763 10.13 -39.66 36.43
N ASP A 764 9.48 -39.35 35.31
CA ASP A 764 9.97 -39.55 33.95
C ASP A 764 10.56 -38.28 33.32
N ASN A 765 10.78 -37.18 34.06
CA ASN A 765 11.54 -36.04 33.53
C ASN A 765 12.98 -36.48 33.17
N PRO A 766 13.57 -35.98 32.06
CA PRO A 766 14.79 -36.53 31.48
C PRO A 766 16.06 -36.34 32.33
N PHE A 767 16.08 -35.35 33.22
CA PHE A 767 17.28 -34.99 33.99
C PHE A 767 17.13 -35.22 35.51
N VAL A 768 16.14 -36.01 35.95
CA VAL A 768 15.90 -36.31 37.39
C VAL A 768 17.11 -36.97 38.07
N SER A 769 17.90 -37.75 37.32
CA SER A 769 19.10 -38.43 37.81
C SER A 769 20.41 -37.63 37.63
N ASP A 770 20.38 -36.46 36.99
CA ASP A 770 21.56 -35.62 36.79
C ASP A 770 21.67 -34.57 37.91
N LEU A 771 22.59 -34.82 38.85
CA LEU A 771 22.86 -33.94 39.99
C LEU A 771 23.37 -32.54 39.61
N LYS A 772 23.74 -32.31 38.34
CA LYS A 772 24.13 -30.99 37.81
C LYS A 772 22.99 -30.27 37.10
N ALA A 773 21.86 -30.93 36.89
CA ALA A 773 20.68 -30.38 36.24
C ALA A 773 19.58 -30.01 37.24
N ARG A 774 18.64 -29.19 36.80
CA ARG A 774 17.37 -28.96 37.47
C ARG A 774 16.37 -30.05 37.08
N PRO A 775 15.82 -30.82 38.04
CA PRO A 775 14.90 -31.92 37.72
C PRO A 775 13.56 -31.44 37.12
N GLU A 776 13.24 -30.14 37.25
CA GLU A 776 12.14 -29.47 36.57
C GLU A 776 12.28 -29.43 35.02
N VAL A 777 13.50 -29.56 34.48
CA VAL A 777 13.80 -29.38 33.05
C VAL A 777 13.34 -30.57 32.22
N TYR A 778 12.58 -30.28 31.16
CA TYR A 778 12.14 -31.23 30.15
C TYR A 778 12.90 -31.06 28.81
N ALA A 779 13.20 -29.83 28.41
CA ALA A 779 14.05 -29.52 27.27
C ALA A 779 14.84 -28.22 27.51
N TYR A 780 15.92 -28.01 26.77
CA TYR A 780 16.85 -26.89 26.97
C TYR A 780 17.42 -26.37 25.65
N GLY A 781 18.23 -25.32 25.71
CA GLY A 781 18.80 -24.70 24.51
C GLY A 781 17.80 -23.90 23.70
N VAL A 782 16.77 -23.33 24.34
CA VAL A 782 15.76 -22.45 23.73
C VAL A 782 16.06 -20.99 24.08
N ARG A 783 15.66 -20.05 23.23
CA ARG A 783 15.99 -18.61 23.37
C ARG A 783 14.85 -17.80 23.99
N ASN A 784 13.72 -17.73 23.30
CA ASN A 784 12.51 -17.00 23.69
C ASN A 784 11.27 -17.59 22.98
N MET A 785 10.89 -18.81 23.36
CA MET A 785 9.68 -19.46 22.86
C MET A 785 8.43 -18.71 23.35
N TRP A 786 7.71 -18.06 22.42
CA TRP A 786 6.62 -17.14 22.76
C TRP A 786 5.24 -17.82 22.80
N ARG A 787 4.74 -18.32 21.67
CA ARG A 787 3.55 -19.18 21.64
C ARG A 787 3.91 -20.60 21.24
N CYS A 788 3.42 -21.52 22.05
CA CYS A 788 3.44 -22.95 21.78
C CYS A 788 2.05 -23.54 21.94
N ALA A 789 1.76 -24.58 21.17
CA ALA A 789 0.46 -25.25 21.14
C ALA A 789 0.62 -26.77 21.15
N VAL A 790 -0.32 -27.47 21.78
CA VAL A 790 -0.43 -28.94 21.69
C VAL A 790 -1.31 -29.28 20.49
N ASP A 791 -0.80 -30.04 19.54
CA ASP A 791 -1.63 -30.67 18.51
C ASP A 791 -2.64 -31.59 19.20
N ARG A 792 -3.95 -31.22 19.18
CA ARG A 792 -5.04 -32.04 19.75
C ARG A 792 -5.17 -33.39 19.05
N GLY A 793 -4.54 -33.53 17.88
CA GLY A 793 -4.60 -34.66 16.97
C GLY A 793 -5.77 -34.53 16.01
N ASP A 794 -5.65 -35.17 14.86
CA ASP A 794 -6.74 -35.29 13.89
C ASP A 794 -8.02 -35.83 14.56
N PRO A 795 -9.20 -35.21 14.37
CA PRO A 795 -10.41 -35.58 15.10
C PRO A 795 -10.85 -37.04 14.95
N VAL A 796 -10.50 -37.71 13.84
CA VAL A 796 -10.87 -39.11 13.56
C VAL A 796 -9.74 -40.05 13.97
N THR A 797 -8.59 -39.94 13.31
CA THR A 797 -7.44 -40.85 13.43
C THR A 797 -6.57 -40.61 14.67
N LYS A 798 -6.74 -39.47 15.35
CA LYS A 798 -5.90 -38.96 16.45
C LYS A 798 -4.43 -38.73 16.07
N LYS A 799 -4.09 -38.77 14.78
CA LYS A 799 -2.71 -38.57 14.28
C LYS A 799 -2.19 -37.18 14.69
N GLY A 800 -0.95 -37.16 15.17
CA GLY A 800 -0.27 -35.95 15.64
C GLY A 800 -0.55 -35.54 17.08
N ARG A 801 -1.52 -36.19 17.76
CA ARG A 801 -1.93 -35.84 19.13
C ARG A 801 -0.77 -35.80 20.11
N GLY A 802 -0.66 -34.70 20.86
CA GLY A 802 0.31 -34.53 21.94
C GLY A 802 1.66 -33.96 21.51
N ARG A 803 1.89 -33.74 20.21
CA ARG A 803 3.05 -32.96 19.75
C ARG A 803 2.91 -31.51 20.20
N ILE A 804 3.94 -30.97 20.84
CA ILE A 804 4.03 -29.56 21.19
C ILE A 804 4.78 -28.84 20.08
N PHE A 805 4.15 -27.87 19.43
CA PHE A 805 4.79 -26.98 18.46
C PHE A 805 5.10 -25.64 19.13
N CYS A 806 6.24 -25.04 18.82
CA CYS A 806 6.63 -23.70 19.30
C CYS A 806 7.11 -22.81 18.15
N GLY A 807 7.04 -21.49 18.35
CA GLY A 807 7.91 -20.54 17.64
C GLY A 807 8.96 -19.98 18.60
N ASP A 808 10.25 -20.07 18.24
CA ASP A 808 11.35 -19.49 19.01
C ASP A 808 11.94 -18.26 18.27
N VAL A 809 11.95 -17.12 18.97
CA VAL A 809 12.42 -15.84 18.41
C VAL A 809 13.94 -15.80 18.47
N GLY A 810 14.60 -15.91 17.32
CA GLY A 810 16.05 -15.93 17.19
C GLY A 810 16.73 -14.59 17.53
N GLN A 811 18.04 -14.51 17.37
CA GLN A 811 18.85 -13.33 17.74
C GLN A 811 19.03 -12.28 16.63
N ASN A 812 19.49 -12.69 15.44
CA ASN A 812 19.87 -11.77 14.35
C ASN A 812 19.84 -12.40 12.94
N ARG A 813 19.84 -13.73 12.81
CA ARG A 813 19.89 -14.43 11.52
C ARG A 813 18.56 -15.06 11.14
N PHE A 814 17.97 -15.84 12.04
CA PHE A 814 16.78 -16.64 11.79
C PHE A 814 15.66 -16.37 12.80
N GLU A 815 14.49 -16.92 12.48
CA GLU A 815 13.33 -17.17 13.33
C GLU A 815 12.95 -18.65 13.15
N GLU A 816 12.51 -19.33 14.21
CA GLU A 816 12.51 -20.80 14.26
C GLU A 816 11.15 -21.38 14.67
N VAL A 817 10.84 -22.59 14.19
CA VAL A 817 9.65 -23.36 14.54
C VAL A 817 10.07 -24.78 14.88
N ASP A 818 9.67 -25.23 16.06
CA ASP A 818 10.16 -26.45 16.70
C ASP A 818 9.03 -27.41 17.09
N ILE A 819 9.37 -28.70 17.19
CA ILE A 819 8.55 -29.70 17.89
C ILE A 819 9.29 -30.12 19.15
N ILE A 820 8.66 -29.93 20.32
CA ILE A 820 9.31 -30.09 21.62
C ILE A 820 9.25 -31.54 22.08
N VAL A 821 10.42 -32.14 22.31
CA VAL A 821 10.57 -33.54 22.74
C VAL A 821 11.34 -33.66 24.05
N LYS A 822 11.12 -34.77 24.76
CA LYS A 822 11.73 -35.08 26.05
C LYS A 822 13.26 -35.17 25.94
N GLY A 823 13.95 -34.32 26.69
CA GLY A 823 15.41 -34.25 26.77
C GLY A 823 16.07 -33.39 25.68
N GLY A 824 15.29 -32.85 24.73
CA GLY A 824 15.80 -32.16 23.56
C GLY A 824 16.66 -30.93 23.87
N ASN A 825 17.71 -30.74 23.06
CA ASN A 825 18.53 -29.54 23.01
C ASN A 825 18.21 -28.76 21.73
N TYR A 826 17.70 -27.54 21.83
CA TYR A 826 17.40 -26.69 20.67
C TYR A 826 18.57 -25.78 20.28
N GLY A 827 19.75 -26.04 20.83
CA GLY A 827 21.03 -25.54 20.33
C GLY A 827 21.38 -24.10 20.70
N TRP A 828 20.43 -23.23 21.09
CA TRP A 828 20.74 -21.86 21.53
C TRP A 828 21.61 -21.87 22.81
N ARG A 829 22.67 -21.08 22.95
CA ARG A 829 23.24 -20.08 22.03
C ARG A 829 24.33 -20.57 21.06
N ALA A 830 24.56 -21.87 20.96
CA ALA A 830 25.53 -22.43 20.03
C ALA A 830 25.06 -22.31 18.57
N LYS A 831 23.77 -22.52 18.33
CA LYS A 831 23.09 -22.41 17.03
C LYS A 831 21.99 -21.34 17.03
N GLU A 832 21.65 -20.89 15.84
CA GLU A 832 20.48 -20.09 15.49
C GLU A 832 20.02 -20.55 14.09
N GLY A 833 18.86 -21.19 14.02
CA GLY A 833 18.38 -21.89 12.84
C GLY A 833 19.28 -23.06 12.47
N PHE A 834 19.55 -23.20 11.16
CA PHE A 834 20.44 -24.22 10.64
C PHE A 834 21.94 -23.83 10.71
N GLU A 835 22.30 -22.74 11.40
CA GLU A 835 23.66 -22.19 11.47
C GLU A 835 24.23 -22.13 12.90
N CYS A 836 25.56 -22.19 13.03
CA CYS A 836 26.24 -21.85 14.27
C CYS A 836 26.15 -20.34 14.58
N TYR A 837 25.58 -19.98 15.72
CA TYR A 837 25.62 -18.63 16.27
C TYR A 837 26.98 -18.37 16.93
N ASP A 838 27.26 -19.02 18.07
CA ASP A 838 28.58 -19.06 18.70
C ASP A 838 29.42 -20.16 18.03
N THR A 839 30.35 -19.73 17.17
CA THR A 839 31.23 -20.64 16.40
C THR A 839 32.27 -21.37 17.25
N LYS A 840 32.53 -20.95 18.50
CA LYS A 840 33.39 -21.69 19.43
C LYS A 840 32.56 -22.80 20.09
N LEU A 841 31.39 -22.47 20.62
CA LEU A 841 30.52 -23.44 21.29
C LEU A 841 30.02 -24.51 20.32
N CYS A 842 29.57 -24.10 19.13
CA CYS A 842 29.07 -24.98 18.07
C CYS A 842 30.12 -25.94 17.48
N ARG A 843 31.42 -25.66 17.66
CA ARG A 843 32.53 -26.53 17.20
C ARG A 843 33.14 -27.37 18.32
N ASN A 844 33.16 -26.84 19.55
CA ASN A 844 33.83 -27.48 20.70
C ASN A 844 32.91 -28.42 21.49
N SER A 845 31.63 -28.57 21.11
CA SER A 845 30.69 -29.46 21.80
C SER A 845 29.89 -30.31 20.81
N SER A 846 29.75 -31.60 21.14
CA SER A 846 28.74 -32.47 20.54
C SER A 846 27.41 -32.11 21.22
N LEU A 847 26.67 -31.18 20.62
CA LEU A 847 25.48 -30.58 21.23
C LEU A 847 24.31 -31.56 21.36
N ASP A 848 24.27 -32.60 20.53
CA ASP A 848 23.10 -33.47 20.30
C ASP A 848 21.82 -32.64 20.05
N ASP A 849 21.95 -31.62 19.19
CA ASP A 849 20.90 -30.63 18.95
C ASP A 849 19.86 -31.08 17.93
N ILE A 850 18.62 -30.68 18.20
CA ILE A 850 17.46 -30.89 17.36
C ILE A 850 17.28 -29.63 16.53
N LEU A 851 17.49 -29.77 15.22
CA LEU A 851 17.26 -28.68 14.26
C LEU A 851 15.76 -28.36 14.14
N PRO A 852 15.38 -27.09 13.94
CA PRO A 852 13.99 -26.68 13.81
C PRO A 852 13.31 -27.31 12.59
N ILE A 853 12.01 -27.61 12.69
CA ILE A 853 11.23 -28.16 11.58
C ILE A 853 11.06 -27.14 10.43
N PHE A 854 11.18 -25.85 10.75
CA PHE A 854 11.26 -24.76 9.79
C PHE A 854 11.99 -23.56 10.40
N ALA A 855 12.92 -22.95 9.67
CA ALA A 855 13.52 -21.68 10.05
C ALA A 855 13.55 -20.72 8.86
N TYR A 856 13.45 -19.41 9.12
CA TYR A 856 13.44 -18.37 8.10
C TYR A 856 14.28 -17.15 8.45
N GLY A 857 14.96 -16.58 7.45
CA GLY A 857 15.89 -15.46 7.67
C GLY A 857 15.20 -14.11 7.90
N ARG A 858 15.95 -13.12 8.41
CA ARG A 858 15.45 -11.74 8.70
C ARG A 858 14.93 -10.93 7.49
N ASN A 859 15.02 -11.47 6.29
CA ASN A 859 14.39 -10.95 5.07
C ASN A 859 12.95 -11.46 4.85
N VAL A 860 12.54 -12.54 5.52
CA VAL A 860 11.20 -13.16 5.43
C VAL A 860 10.27 -12.66 6.55
N GLY A 861 10.82 -12.39 7.74
CA GLY A 861 10.18 -11.80 8.92
C GLY A 861 11.23 -11.37 9.95
N LYS A 862 10.84 -11.01 11.20
CA LYS A 862 11.80 -10.58 12.25
C LYS A 862 11.41 -10.92 13.70
N SER A 863 10.31 -11.64 13.92
CA SER A 863 9.94 -12.16 15.24
C SER A 863 8.82 -13.17 15.00
N VAL A 864 9.13 -14.46 15.05
CA VAL A 864 8.11 -15.51 14.95
C VAL A 864 7.20 -15.47 16.17
N THR A 865 5.89 -15.34 15.95
CA THR A 865 4.90 -15.33 17.04
C THR A 865 4.70 -16.75 17.61
N GLY A 866 4.96 -17.79 16.81
CA GLY A 866 4.43 -19.14 17.03
C GLY A 866 3.04 -19.30 16.40
N GLY A 867 2.38 -20.42 16.69
CA GLY A 867 1.14 -20.82 16.01
C GLY A 867 0.51 -22.09 16.59
N TYR A 868 -0.50 -22.61 15.89
CA TYR A 868 -1.27 -23.79 16.28
C TYR A 868 -1.48 -24.72 15.07
N VAL A 869 -1.62 -26.02 15.31
CA VAL A 869 -2.15 -26.94 14.29
C VAL A 869 -3.67 -26.76 14.25
N TYR A 870 -4.24 -26.34 13.11
CA TYR A 870 -5.69 -26.21 12.98
C TYR A 870 -6.33 -27.60 13.10
N ARG A 871 -7.26 -27.74 14.05
CA ARG A 871 -8.06 -28.96 14.32
C ARG A 871 -9.56 -28.69 14.43
N GLY A 872 -9.98 -27.51 13.98
CA GLY A 872 -11.37 -27.07 13.98
C GLY A 872 -12.26 -27.88 13.02
N CYS A 873 -13.55 -27.65 13.15
CA CYS A 873 -14.60 -28.31 12.41
C CYS A 873 -15.01 -27.52 11.17
N GLU A 874 -15.12 -26.18 11.26
CA GLU A 874 -15.79 -25.33 10.27
C GLU A 874 -15.07 -25.22 8.93
N SER A 875 -13.73 -25.29 8.90
CA SER A 875 -12.90 -25.17 7.68
C SER A 875 -12.08 -26.46 7.43
N PRO A 876 -12.69 -27.56 6.94
CA PRO A 876 -12.07 -28.89 6.91
C PRO A 876 -10.72 -29.00 6.19
N ASN A 877 -10.50 -28.17 5.16
CA ASN A 877 -9.27 -28.18 4.37
C ASN A 877 -8.02 -27.70 5.12
N LEU A 878 -8.21 -27.02 6.27
CA LEU A 878 -7.13 -26.51 7.10
C LEU A 878 -6.62 -27.55 8.11
N ASN A 879 -7.35 -28.66 8.32
CA ASN A 879 -7.00 -29.70 9.29
C ASN A 879 -5.55 -30.21 9.10
N GLY A 880 -4.74 -30.10 10.16
CA GLY A 880 -3.35 -30.55 10.17
C GLY A 880 -2.33 -29.53 9.63
N LEU A 881 -2.76 -28.34 9.16
CA LEU A 881 -1.83 -27.23 8.90
C LEU A 881 -1.39 -26.60 10.23
N TYR A 882 -0.07 -26.48 10.44
CA TYR A 882 0.46 -25.61 11.48
C TYR A 882 0.45 -24.17 10.96
N ILE A 883 -0.50 -23.36 11.45
CA ILE A 883 -0.70 -21.97 11.03
C ILE A 883 -0.08 -21.04 12.08
N PHE A 884 0.81 -20.16 11.62
CA PHE A 884 1.66 -19.31 12.45
C PHE A 884 1.90 -17.95 11.79
N GLY A 885 2.53 -17.02 12.49
CA GLY A 885 2.78 -15.67 11.98
C GLY A 885 4.06 -15.01 12.50
N ASP A 886 4.32 -13.82 11.98
CA ASP A 886 5.44 -12.96 12.37
C ASP A 886 4.94 -11.61 12.92
N PHE A 887 5.33 -11.30 14.16
CA PHE A 887 4.91 -10.10 14.89
C PHE A 887 5.34 -8.80 14.18
N MET A 888 6.54 -8.77 13.59
CA MET A 888 7.17 -7.53 13.13
C MET A 888 6.78 -7.11 11.73
N ASN A 889 6.39 -8.03 10.84
CA ASN A 889 5.86 -7.68 9.51
C ASN A 889 4.38 -8.04 9.30
N GLY A 890 3.77 -8.83 10.19
CA GLY A 890 2.38 -9.25 10.10
C GLY A 890 2.14 -10.40 9.11
N ARG A 891 3.18 -11.11 8.66
CA ARG A 891 3.03 -12.21 7.71
C ARG A 891 2.36 -13.42 8.37
N LEU A 892 1.46 -14.06 7.63
CA LEU A 892 0.81 -15.32 8.01
C LEU A 892 1.32 -16.46 7.12
N MET A 893 1.56 -17.63 7.70
CA MET A 893 2.20 -18.77 7.04
C MET A 893 1.60 -20.08 7.54
N ALA A 894 1.70 -21.13 6.72
CA ALA A 894 1.33 -22.49 7.08
C ALA A 894 2.50 -23.45 6.84
N LEU A 895 2.69 -24.43 7.72
CA LEU A 895 3.49 -25.62 7.44
C LEU A 895 2.56 -26.83 7.29
N ARG A 896 2.85 -27.67 6.28
CA ARG A 896 2.22 -28.98 6.07
C ARG A 896 3.29 -30.07 6.12
N GLU A 897 3.03 -31.12 6.90
CA GLU A 897 3.89 -32.31 6.99
C GLU A 897 3.70 -33.19 5.74
N ASP A 898 4.79 -33.53 5.04
CA ASP A 898 4.79 -34.61 4.06
C ASP A 898 5.08 -35.93 4.77
N GLU A 899 4.04 -36.71 4.99
CA GLU A 899 4.07 -37.97 5.73
C GLU A 899 4.96 -39.05 5.09
N LYS A 900 5.34 -38.90 3.81
CA LYS A 900 6.23 -39.85 3.11
C LYS A 900 7.71 -39.55 3.33
N THR A 901 8.05 -38.30 3.65
CA THR A 901 9.45 -37.85 3.82
C THR A 901 9.74 -37.32 5.23
N ASN A 902 8.71 -37.14 6.07
CA ASN A 902 8.76 -36.44 7.36
C ASN A 902 9.32 -35.01 7.26
N ARG A 903 9.13 -34.35 6.11
CA ARG A 903 9.58 -32.97 5.86
C ARG A 903 8.40 -32.00 5.91
N TRP A 904 8.66 -30.79 6.37
CA TRP A 904 7.65 -29.74 6.42
C TRP A 904 7.74 -28.83 5.18
N LYS A 905 6.64 -28.76 4.43
CA LYS A 905 6.47 -27.84 3.30
C LYS A 905 5.78 -26.57 3.79
N LYS A 906 6.43 -25.43 3.58
CA LYS A 906 5.88 -24.11 3.91
C LYS A 906 5.02 -23.55 2.75
N GLN A 907 3.88 -22.97 3.10
CA GLN A 907 3.02 -22.15 2.24
C GLN A 907 2.84 -20.76 2.88
N ASP A 908 2.63 -19.72 2.06
CA ASP A 908 2.21 -18.40 2.58
C ASP A 908 0.68 -18.35 2.68
N ILE A 909 0.16 -17.60 3.65
CA ILE A 909 -1.26 -17.27 3.77
C ILE A 909 -1.46 -15.82 3.35
N CYS A 910 -2.43 -15.60 2.46
CA CYS A 910 -2.85 -14.30 1.98
C CYS A 910 -4.32 -14.10 2.33
N ILE A 911 -4.68 -12.94 2.88
CA ILE A 911 -6.08 -12.65 3.12
C ILE A 911 -6.76 -12.29 1.79
N GLY A 912 -7.88 -12.95 1.51
CA GLY A 912 -8.40 -13.19 0.17
C GLY A 912 -8.79 -11.95 -0.63
N SER A 913 -9.13 -12.15 -1.90
CA SER A 913 -9.61 -11.08 -2.79
C SER A 913 -10.96 -10.51 -2.33
N THR A 914 -11.29 -9.29 -2.77
CA THR A 914 -12.59 -8.63 -2.48
C THR A 914 -13.80 -9.40 -2.98
N LYS A 915 -13.60 -10.41 -3.83
CA LYS A 915 -14.67 -11.33 -4.29
C LYS A 915 -14.68 -12.64 -3.51
N ALA A 916 -13.51 -13.24 -3.28
CA ALA A 916 -13.41 -14.48 -2.51
C ALA A 916 -13.83 -14.32 -1.02
N CYS A 917 -13.80 -13.10 -0.48
CA CYS A 917 -14.30 -12.79 0.86
C CYS A 917 -15.58 -11.94 0.85
N ALA A 918 -16.39 -11.96 -0.23
CA ALA A 918 -17.60 -11.13 -0.38
C ALA A 918 -18.83 -11.61 0.43
N PHE A 919 -18.61 -12.23 1.59
CA PHE A 919 -19.66 -12.81 2.42
C PHE A 919 -19.98 -11.91 3.64
N PRO A 920 -21.19 -12.01 4.23
CA PRO A 920 -21.53 -11.31 5.48
C PRO A 920 -20.52 -11.58 6.60
N GLY A 921 -20.13 -10.54 7.32
CA GLY A 921 -19.17 -10.62 8.44
C GLY A 921 -17.69 -10.85 8.05
N MET A 922 -17.38 -11.08 6.78
CA MET A 922 -16.00 -11.28 6.34
C MET A 922 -15.27 -9.95 6.13
N ILE A 923 -14.01 -9.91 6.56
CA ILE A 923 -13.10 -8.77 6.41
C ILE A 923 -11.86 -9.17 5.60
N ARG A 924 -11.20 -8.17 5.00
CA ARG A 924 -10.02 -8.37 4.12
C ARG A 924 -8.72 -7.72 4.63
N SER A 925 -8.68 -7.36 5.91
CA SER A 925 -7.58 -6.62 6.54
C SER A 925 -7.59 -6.82 8.05
N TYR A 926 -6.40 -6.96 8.64
CA TYR A 926 -6.15 -7.10 10.07
C TYR A 926 -5.05 -6.11 10.48
N SER A 927 -4.90 -5.89 11.78
CA SER A 927 -3.87 -5.00 12.30
C SER A 927 -2.47 -5.61 12.17
N LYS A 928 -1.44 -4.81 11.87
CA LYS A 928 -0.14 -5.32 11.40
C LYS A 928 0.60 -6.22 12.40
N PHE A 929 0.58 -5.90 13.70
CA PHE A 929 1.45 -6.57 14.66
C PHE A 929 0.75 -7.78 15.27
N ILE A 930 1.09 -9.00 14.81
CA ILE A 930 0.51 -10.26 15.29
C ILE A 930 1.12 -10.60 16.65
N ILE A 931 0.34 -10.42 17.71
CA ILE A 931 0.79 -10.62 19.10
C ILE A 931 0.77 -12.10 19.48
N SER A 932 -0.25 -12.86 19.03
CA SER A 932 -0.51 -14.19 19.58
C SER A 932 -1.50 -14.99 18.70
N PHE A 933 -1.58 -16.30 18.95
CA PHE A 933 -2.56 -17.22 18.38
C PHE A 933 -3.31 -17.97 19.49
N ALA A 934 -4.51 -18.47 19.19
CA ALA A 934 -5.34 -19.23 20.11
C ALA A 934 -6.34 -20.12 19.37
N GLU A 935 -6.82 -21.17 20.04
CA GLU A 935 -7.98 -21.96 19.60
C GLU A 935 -9.16 -21.82 20.56
N ASP A 936 -10.38 -22.04 20.05
CA ASP A 936 -11.57 -22.21 20.90
C ASP A 936 -11.81 -23.67 21.32
N GLU A 937 -12.88 -23.89 22.08
CA GLU A 937 -13.21 -25.25 22.56
C GLU A 937 -13.58 -26.22 21.42
N ALA A 938 -14.03 -25.73 20.26
CA ALA A 938 -14.28 -26.53 19.06
C ALA A 938 -13.01 -26.77 18.20
N GLY A 939 -11.91 -26.05 18.47
CA GLY A 939 -10.64 -26.14 17.74
C GLY A 939 -10.51 -25.12 16.60
N GLU A 940 -11.43 -24.16 16.50
CA GLU A 940 -11.35 -23.08 15.52
C GLU A 940 -10.20 -22.14 15.85
N LEU A 941 -9.49 -21.67 14.83
CA LEU A 941 -8.26 -20.91 15.00
C LEU A 941 -8.48 -19.40 14.95
N TYR A 942 -7.86 -18.72 15.90
CA TYR A 942 -7.86 -17.28 16.08
C TYR A 942 -6.44 -16.73 16.17
N PHE A 943 -6.27 -15.47 15.80
CA PHE A 943 -5.07 -14.71 16.12
C PHE A 943 -5.40 -13.32 16.66
N MET A 944 -4.48 -12.81 17.46
CA MET A 944 -4.53 -11.50 18.10
C MET A 944 -3.56 -10.56 17.38
N SER A 945 -4.01 -9.38 16.99
CA SER A 945 -3.11 -8.36 16.44
C SER A 945 -3.51 -6.93 16.78
N THR A 946 -2.54 -6.03 16.76
CA THR A 946 -2.68 -4.60 17.10
C THR A 946 -2.05 -3.71 16.02
N SER A 947 -2.52 -2.46 15.93
CA SER A 947 -1.86 -1.44 15.10
C SER A 947 -0.70 -0.75 15.83
N TYR A 948 -0.61 -0.91 17.16
CA TYR A 948 0.40 -0.30 18.02
C TYR A 948 0.73 -1.23 19.20
N PRO A 949 1.92 -1.88 19.22
CA PRO A 949 2.27 -2.88 20.22
C PRO A 949 2.89 -2.23 21.46
N SER A 950 2.03 -1.68 22.30
CA SER A 950 2.34 -1.14 23.63
C SER A 950 1.26 -1.60 24.60
N ALA A 951 1.65 -2.06 25.79
CA ALA A 951 0.76 -2.73 26.74
C ALA A 951 -0.52 -1.94 27.05
N TYR A 952 -0.48 -0.61 26.99
CA TYR A 952 -1.57 0.27 27.40
C TYR A 952 -2.50 0.71 26.26
N ALA A 953 -2.14 0.43 24.99
CA ALA A 953 -2.84 0.96 23.82
C ALA A 953 -4.06 0.09 23.40
N PRO A 954 -5.31 0.63 23.40
CA PRO A 954 -6.53 -0.12 23.12
C PRO A 954 -6.77 -0.31 21.61
N HIS A 955 -5.80 -0.91 20.93
CA HIS A 955 -5.73 -1.05 19.47
C HIS A 955 -5.65 -2.52 19.01
N GLY A 956 -5.79 -3.47 19.92
CA GLY A 956 -5.84 -4.90 19.65
C GLY A 956 -7.24 -5.38 19.25
N SER A 957 -7.26 -6.34 18.34
CA SER A 957 -8.43 -7.13 17.93
C SER A 957 -8.08 -8.62 17.85
N LEU A 958 -9.11 -9.47 17.96
CA LEU A 958 -9.06 -10.90 17.65
C LEU A 958 -9.72 -11.16 16.30
N TYR A 959 -9.12 -12.05 15.50
CA TYR A 959 -9.60 -12.46 14.19
C TYR A 959 -9.67 -13.99 14.10
N LYS A 960 -10.82 -14.53 13.67
CA LYS A 960 -11.00 -15.95 13.33
C LYS A 960 -10.58 -16.20 11.88
N PHE A 961 -9.97 -17.35 11.60
CA PHE A 961 -9.73 -17.81 10.22
C PHE A 961 -10.95 -18.52 9.62
N VAL A 962 -11.18 -18.33 8.32
CA VAL A 962 -12.23 -19.01 7.54
C VAL A 962 -11.70 -19.40 6.16
N ASP A 963 -11.96 -20.63 5.72
CA ASP A 963 -11.79 -21.06 4.32
C ASP A 963 -13.00 -20.65 3.46
N PRO A 964 -12.85 -19.73 2.48
CA PRO A 964 -13.95 -19.35 1.60
C PRO A 964 -14.29 -20.39 0.52
N ALA A 965 -13.45 -21.42 0.31
CA ALA A 965 -13.67 -22.43 -0.72
C ALA A 965 -14.50 -23.62 -0.24
N ARG A 966 -14.52 -23.90 1.07
CA ARG A 966 -15.24 -25.02 1.67
C ARG A 966 -15.53 -24.81 3.15
N ARG A 967 -16.76 -25.09 3.56
CA ARG A 967 -17.14 -25.23 4.98
C ARG A 967 -17.43 -26.70 5.35
N ALA A 968 -17.65 -26.95 6.63
CA ALA A 968 -18.37 -28.13 7.08
C ALA A 968 -19.86 -28.10 6.70
N PRO A 969 -20.52 -29.27 6.58
CA PRO A 969 -21.97 -29.36 6.45
C PRO A 969 -22.73 -28.57 7.53
N PRO A 970 -23.92 -28.03 7.20
CA PRO A 970 -24.88 -27.52 8.17
C PRO A 970 -25.08 -28.50 9.33
N GLY A 971 -25.24 -27.96 10.54
CA GLY A 971 -25.43 -28.76 11.75
C GLY A 971 -24.15 -29.43 12.31
N LYS A 972 -23.23 -29.91 11.47
CA LYS A 972 -22.08 -30.75 11.89
C LYS A 972 -21.22 -30.14 13.01
N CYS A 973 -20.99 -28.84 12.97
CA CYS A 973 -20.18 -28.11 13.95
C CYS A 973 -21.01 -27.42 15.06
N LYS A 974 -22.34 -27.61 15.10
CA LYS A 974 -23.19 -27.02 16.15
C LYS A 974 -22.99 -27.77 17.47
N TYR A 975 -22.32 -27.13 18.42
CA TYR A 975 -22.26 -27.55 19.81
C TYR A 975 -23.39 -26.90 20.63
N LYS A 976 -23.72 -27.49 21.79
CA LYS A 976 -24.69 -26.95 22.75
C LYS A 976 -23.96 -26.55 24.04
N PRO A 977 -23.61 -25.26 24.24
CA PRO A 977 -22.86 -24.84 25.41
C PRO A 977 -23.57 -25.14 26.73
N VAL A 978 -22.81 -25.55 27.73
CA VAL A 978 -23.23 -25.59 29.13
C VAL A 978 -23.46 -24.16 29.60
N THR A 979 -24.71 -23.87 29.99
CA THR A 979 -25.13 -22.53 30.42
C THR A 979 -24.47 -22.13 31.74
N VAL A 980 -23.72 -21.03 31.73
CA VAL A 980 -23.11 -20.44 32.92
C VAL A 980 -24.01 -19.35 33.49
N LYS A 981 -24.18 -19.31 34.82
CA LYS A 981 -24.87 -18.19 35.48
C LYS A 981 -24.04 -16.92 35.34
N ILE A 982 -24.63 -15.87 34.78
CA ILE A 982 -24.01 -14.58 34.54
C ILE A 982 -24.59 -13.57 35.53
N LYS A 983 -23.72 -12.89 36.30
CA LYS A 983 -24.10 -11.78 37.21
C LYS A 983 -23.76 -10.40 36.64
N SER A 984 -22.63 -10.31 35.93
CA SER A 984 -22.19 -9.08 35.28
C SER A 984 -23.00 -8.79 34.02
N LYS A 985 -23.10 -7.52 33.64
CA LYS A 985 -23.77 -7.07 32.42
C LYS A 985 -23.05 -7.60 31.18
N ARG A 986 -23.81 -8.00 30.16
CA ARG A 986 -23.28 -8.34 28.82
C ARG A 986 -23.11 -7.06 28.01
N ILE A 987 -22.00 -6.99 27.29
CA ILE A 987 -21.69 -5.98 26.28
C ILE A 987 -21.69 -6.72 24.94
N ALA A 988 -22.69 -6.46 24.10
CA ALA A 988 -22.76 -7.04 22.76
C ALA A 988 -21.51 -6.64 21.96
N PHE A 989 -20.93 -7.60 21.24
CA PHE A 989 -19.81 -7.30 20.34
C PHE A 989 -20.31 -6.54 19.11
N VAL A 990 -19.56 -5.52 18.71
CA VAL A 990 -19.80 -4.72 17.51
C VAL A 990 -18.47 -4.67 16.72
N PRO A 991 -18.43 -5.22 15.49
CA PRO A 991 -17.26 -5.11 14.62
C PRO A 991 -16.87 -3.64 14.38
N ARG A 992 -15.56 -3.38 14.30
CA ARG A 992 -14.99 -2.09 13.88
C ARG A 992 -14.26 -2.21 12.55
N ALA A 993 -13.77 -3.40 12.22
CA ALA A 993 -13.24 -3.69 10.90
C ALA A 993 -14.38 -3.73 9.87
N LYS A 994 -14.35 -2.82 8.89
CA LYS A 994 -15.32 -2.79 7.78
C LYS A 994 -15.37 -4.13 7.05
N THR A 995 -16.57 -4.66 6.83
CA THR A 995 -16.74 -5.89 6.02
C THR A 995 -16.45 -5.64 4.54
N VAL A 996 -16.13 -6.71 3.82
CA VAL A 996 -15.94 -6.66 2.36
C VAL A 996 -17.22 -6.19 1.65
N LEU A 997 -18.40 -6.58 2.16
CA LEU A 997 -19.68 -6.10 1.65
C LEU A 997 -19.89 -4.61 1.92
N GLU A 998 -19.48 -4.05 3.05
CA GLU A 998 -19.52 -2.58 3.27
C GLU A 998 -18.66 -1.84 2.26
N PHE A 999 -17.41 -2.27 2.03
CA PHE A 999 -16.53 -1.66 1.03
C PHE A 999 -17.09 -1.72 -0.41
N LEU A 1000 -17.95 -2.69 -0.73
CA LEU A 1000 -18.65 -2.79 -2.01
C LEU A 1000 -19.95 -1.97 -2.06
N ASN A 1001 -20.52 -1.63 -0.90
CA ASN A 1001 -21.82 -0.96 -0.77
C ASN A 1001 -21.74 0.51 -0.32
N GLU A 1002 -20.56 1.03 0.04
CA GLU A 1002 -20.37 2.46 0.30
C GLU A 1002 -20.58 3.28 -1.00
N PRO A 1003 -21.57 4.20 -1.06
CA PRO A 1003 -21.66 5.14 -2.17
C PRO A 1003 -20.40 6.04 -2.14
N SER A 1004 -19.84 6.32 -3.32
CA SER A 1004 -18.64 7.15 -3.43
C SER A 1004 -18.87 8.50 -2.72
N PRO A 1005 -18.01 8.91 -1.76
CA PRO A 1005 -18.35 9.94 -0.79
C PRO A 1005 -18.51 11.32 -1.44
N THR A 1006 -19.76 11.70 -1.69
CA THR A 1006 -20.12 13.05 -2.10
C THR A 1006 -20.01 13.99 -0.90
N ASN A 1007 -18.99 14.85 -0.96
CA ASN A 1007 -18.57 15.90 -0.02
C ASN A 1007 -17.54 15.47 1.05
N PRO A 1008 -16.43 16.22 1.22
CA PRO A 1008 -15.51 16.05 2.34
C PRO A 1008 -16.11 16.60 3.65
N PRO A 1009 -15.64 16.14 4.83
CA PRO A 1009 -16.10 16.65 6.11
C PRO A 1009 -15.73 18.13 6.29
N LYS A 1010 -16.67 18.93 6.79
CA LYS A 1010 -16.44 20.35 7.12
C LYS A 1010 -15.35 20.47 8.19
N ARG A 1011 -14.24 21.15 7.88
CA ARG A 1011 -13.25 21.55 8.89
C ARG A 1011 -13.86 22.57 9.85
N SER A 1012 -13.86 22.27 11.14
CA SER A 1012 -14.00 23.27 12.19
C SER A 1012 -12.76 24.16 12.22
N SER A 1013 -12.95 25.47 12.15
CA SER A 1013 -11.87 26.46 12.19
C SER A 1013 -11.30 26.65 13.59
N ILE A 1014 -9.98 26.61 13.72
CA ILE A 1014 -9.23 27.11 14.88
C ILE A 1014 -8.18 28.12 14.36
N PRO A 1015 -7.98 29.29 14.98
CA PRO A 1015 -7.08 30.33 14.47
C PRO A 1015 -5.59 29.94 14.51
N PRO A 1016 -4.74 30.54 13.65
CA PRO A 1016 -3.30 30.23 13.57
C PRO A 1016 -2.46 31.02 14.59
N GLY A 1017 -1.37 30.41 15.10
CA GLY A 1017 -0.39 31.10 15.94
C GLY A 1017 0.89 30.30 16.24
N ALA A 1018 2.02 30.80 15.75
CA ALA A 1018 3.42 30.46 16.09
C ALA A 1018 3.97 29.03 15.85
N THR A 1019 5.15 29.00 15.23
CA THR A 1019 5.97 27.83 14.86
C THR A 1019 6.90 27.34 15.99
N PRO A 1020 7.31 26.05 15.95
CA PRO A 1020 8.60 25.61 16.43
C PRO A 1020 9.51 25.16 15.27
N THR A 1021 10.67 25.79 15.10
CA THR A 1021 11.73 25.38 14.15
C THR A 1021 12.76 24.44 14.79
N ALA A 1022 13.32 23.53 14.00
CA ALA A 1022 14.31 22.56 14.47
C ALA A 1022 15.73 23.17 14.63
N PRO A 1023 16.54 22.71 15.61
CA PRO A 1023 17.86 23.28 15.88
C PRO A 1023 18.97 22.66 15.01
N SER A 1024 19.78 23.49 14.33
CA SER A 1024 21.04 23.09 13.70
C SER A 1024 22.24 23.69 14.46
N LYS A 1025 23.18 22.84 14.89
CA LYS A 1025 24.39 23.28 15.61
C LYS A 1025 25.47 23.78 14.64
N LYS A 1026 26.07 24.93 14.93
CA LYS A 1026 27.52 25.23 14.75
C LYS A 1026 27.92 26.44 15.59
N SER A 1027 29.22 26.62 15.85
CA SER A 1027 29.69 27.48 16.95
C SER A 1027 31.05 28.15 16.68
N LYS A 1028 31.20 29.39 17.19
CA LYS A 1028 32.45 30.22 17.24
C LYS A 1028 32.97 30.64 15.84
N LYS A 1029 33.76 31.71 15.64
CA LYS A 1029 34.44 32.73 16.50
C LYS A 1029 34.50 34.05 15.67
N VAL A 1030 34.08 35.22 16.17
CA VAL A 1030 34.89 36.28 16.84
C VAL A 1030 36.12 36.80 16.07
N ALA A 1031 36.00 38.01 15.50
CA ALA A 1031 37.03 39.06 15.27
C ALA A 1031 36.35 40.26 14.55
N SER A 1032 36.76 41.55 14.66
CA SER A 1032 37.59 42.26 15.65
C SER A 1032 37.42 43.79 15.47
N SER A 1033 37.42 44.59 16.54
CA SER A 1033 37.19 46.05 16.50
C SER A 1033 38.43 46.90 16.86
N LYS A 1034 38.65 47.99 16.12
CA LYS A 1034 39.66 49.07 16.28
C LYS A 1034 39.20 50.26 15.40
N ILE A 1035 39.50 51.55 15.61
CA ILE A 1035 40.05 52.36 16.73
C ILE A 1035 39.68 53.85 16.35
N LYS A 1036 39.73 54.94 17.14
CA LYS A 1036 40.44 55.23 18.40
C LYS A 1036 39.49 55.43 19.62
N ALA A 1037 39.32 56.55 20.35
CA ALA A 1037 39.84 57.92 20.30
C ALA A 1037 40.20 58.50 21.68
N SER A 1038 39.80 59.74 21.99
CA SER A 1038 40.10 60.55 23.19
C SER A 1038 39.87 59.85 24.55
N THR A 1039 40.97 59.62 25.27
CA THR A 1039 41.29 60.17 26.61
C THR A 1039 40.16 60.81 27.44
N VAL A 1040 40.05 60.64 28.79
CA VAL A 1040 40.89 59.87 29.75
C VAL A 1040 40.11 59.54 31.06
N LYS A 1041 40.69 58.65 31.88
CA LYS A 1041 40.37 58.25 33.28
C LYS A 1041 40.16 59.41 34.31
N PRO A 1042 39.75 59.18 35.60
CA PRO A 1042 39.39 57.93 36.31
C PRO A 1042 38.15 58.01 37.29
N ALA A 1043 37.94 56.93 38.06
CA ALA A 1043 37.63 56.90 39.51
C ALA A 1043 36.18 56.72 40.04
N GLN A 1044 36.01 55.61 40.78
CA GLN A 1044 35.36 55.43 42.09
C GLN A 1044 34.10 56.21 42.54
N SER A 1045 33.16 55.39 43.06
CA SER A 1045 32.47 55.52 44.38
C SER A 1045 31.01 55.98 44.44
N ASN A 1046 30.42 55.60 45.59
CA ASN A 1046 29.34 56.26 46.32
C ASN A 1046 27.90 56.23 45.77
N LYS A 1047 27.06 55.48 46.52
CA LYS A 1047 25.82 55.95 47.19
C LYS A 1047 24.60 56.35 46.33
N LYS A 1048 23.36 56.31 46.82
CA LYS A 1048 22.66 55.56 47.91
C LYS A 1048 21.21 56.07 47.90
N THR A 1049 20.20 55.22 48.11
CA THR A 1049 18.87 55.61 48.67
C THR A 1049 18.01 56.62 47.83
N LEU A 1050 16.76 57.04 48.18
CA LEU A 1050 16.00 57.00 49.45
C LEU A 1050 14.45 57.05 49.25
N LYS A 1051 13.69 56.03 49.73
CA LYS A 1051 12.25 56.06 50.20
C LYS A 1051 11.14 56.56 49.24
N THR A 1052 9.82 56.51 49.51
CA THR A 1052 8.89 56.01 50.59
C THR A 1052 7.56 55.56 49.90
N LYS A 1053 6.45 55.06 50.47
CA LYS A 1053 5.83 54.79 51.80
C LYS A 1053 5.02 53.47 51.64
N ALA A 1054 4.73 52.58 52.60
CA ALA A 1054 4.68 52.54 54.07
C ALA A 1054 3.35 52.99 54.74
N GLY A 1055 2.72 52.04 55.48
CA GLY A 1055 1.40 52.06 56.14
C GLY A 1055 0.67 50.72 55.85
N ALA A 1056 0.23 49.83 56.75
CA ALA A 1056 -0.21 49.91 58.17
C ALA A 1056 -1.59 50.60 58.35
N GLU A 1057 -2.55 50.14 59.17
CA GLU A 1057 -2.57 49.02 60.15
C GLU A 1057 -4.02 48.60 60.58
N HIS A 1058 -4.17 47.38 61.15
CA HIS A 1058 -5.15 46.93 62.18
C HIS A 1058 -6.72 47.02 62.09
N HIS A 1059 -7.35 46.26 63.03
CA HIS A 1059 -8.74 46.30 63.59
C HIS A 1059 -9.98 45.58 62.96
N LYS A 1060 -10.25 44.37 63.49
CA LYS A 1060 -11.50 43.80 64.11
C LYS A 1060 -12.69 44.76 64.43
N PRO A 1061 -13.92 44.26 64.82
CA PRO A 1061 -14.67 43.00 64.53
C PRO A 1061 -16.25 43.14 64.46
N LYS A 1062 -17.01 42.01 64.62
CA LYS A 1062 -18.40 41.88 65.18
C LYS A 1062 -19.62 42.28 64.28
N GLN A 1063 -20.87 41.75 64.43
CA GLN A 1063 -21.42 40.50 65.02
C GLN A 1063 -22.94 40.33 64.74
N LYS A 1064 -23.47 39.09 64.57
CA LYS A 1064 -24.72 38.49 65.15
C LYS A 1064 -25.10 37.17 64.43
N GLN A 1065 -25.10 36.01 65.11
CA GLN A 1065 -26.26 35.29 65.73
C GLN A 1065 -27.10 34.48 64.71
N GLN A 1066 -27.58 33.25 64.93
CA GLN A 1066 -27.67 32.24 66.04
C GLN A 1066 -27.62 30.82 65.35
N LYS A 1067 -27.74 29.58 65.88
CA LYS A 1067 -27.95 28.79 67.15
C LYS A 1067 -27.59 27.30 66.74
N VAL A 1068 -27.25 26.28 67.55
CA VAL A 1068 -26.76 26.12 68.94
C VAL A 1068 -26.22 24.68 69.17
N ALA A 1069 -25.32 24.49 70.15
CA ALA A 1069 -25.05 23.36 71.11
C ALA A 1069 -25.52 21.87 70.88
N ARG A 1070 -24.98 20.82 71.55
CA ARG A 1070 -23.96 20.67 72.63
C ARG A 1070 -23.36 19.22 72.69
N VAL A 1071 -22.38 19.01 73.60
CA VAL A 1071 -21.67 17.78 74.00
C VAL A 1071 -21.49 17.79 75.55
N PRO A 1072 -21.08 16.73 76.31
CA PRO A 1072 -20.09 15.66 75.97
C PRO A 1072 -20.24 14.25 76.67
N ARG A 1073 -19.15 13.45 76.62
CA ARG A 1073 -18.54 12.60 77.70
C ARG A 1073 -18.81 11.06 77.88
N THR A 1074 -17.76 10.28 77.57
CA THR A 1074 -17.00 9.30 78.41
C THR A 1074 -17.58 8.00 79.03
N THR A 1075 -16.93 6.88 78.63
CA THR A 1075 -16.31 5.77 79.43
C THR A 1075 -17.10 4.58 80.01
N LEU A 1076 -16.37 3.44 80.05
CA LEU A 1076 -16.52 2.20 80.85
C LEU A 1076 -17.46 1.08 80.36
N ALA A 1077 -17.16 -0.13 80.84
CA ALA A 1077 -17.72 -1.46 80.56
C ALA A 1077 -17.70 -2.27 81.89
N PRO A 1078 -17.93 -3.61 81.97
CA PRO A 1078 -18.47 -4.60 81.02
C PRO A 1078 -19.63 -5.46 81.62
N SER A 1079 -20.09 -6.53 80.95
CA SER A 1079 -20.28 -7.92 81.50
C SER A 1079 -21.28 -8.81 80.70
N LEU A 1080 -21.52 -10.03 81.21
CA LEU A 1080 -22.06 -11.28 80.61
C LEU A 1080 -23.28 -11.79 81.45
N PRO A 1081 -23.93 -12.98 81.25
CA PRO A 1081 -23.98 -14.01 80.17
C PRO A 1081 -25.42 -14.58 79.91
N LYS A 1082 -25.51 -15.80 79.32
CA LYS A 1082 -26.58 -16.88 79.42
C LYS A 1082 -27.65 -16.92 78.30
N ARG A 1083 -27.73 -18.01 77.49
CA ARG A 1083 -28.51 -19.30 77.65
C ARG A 1083 -30.03 -19.10 77.44
N LYS A 1084 -30.84 -19.94 76.76
CA LYS A 1084 -30.94 -21.41 76.49
C LYS A 1084 -31.83 -21.60 75.20
N SER A 1085 -31.67 -22.54 74.25
CA SER A 1085 -31.74 -24.03 74.19
C SER A 1085 -33.12 -24.68 73.85
N SER A 1086 -33.27 -25.22 72.62
CA SER A 1086 -34.11 -26.37 72.18
C SER A 1086 -33.87 -26.56 70.65
N GLN A 1087 -33.73 -27.73 70.00
CA GLN A 1087 -34.26 -29.12 70.10
C GLN A 1087 -35.78 -29.20 69.77
N LEU A 1088 -36.32 -30.21 69.07
CA LEU A 1088 -35.90 -31.61 68.79
C LEU A 1088 -35.99 -31.97 67.27
N THR A 1089 -35.00 -32.62 66.62
CA THR A 1089 -34.67 -34.07 66.45
C THR A 1089 -35.57 -34.96 65.56
N GLY A 1090 -34.93 -35.60 64.57
CA GLY A 1090 -35.31 -36.87 63.89
C GLY A 1090 -34.19 -37.25 62.91
N ALA A 1091 -33.30 -38.22 63.11
CA ALA A 1091 -33.45 -39.66 63.39
C ALA A 1091 -34.03 -40.43 62.18
N LYS A 1092 -33.41 -41.51 61.65
CA LYS A 1092 -32.12 -42.19 61.95
C LYS A 1092 -31.76 -43.14 60.78
N LYS A 1093 -30.59 -43.83 60.85
CA LYS A 1093 -30.17 -45.05 60.11
C LYS A 1093 -29.78 -44.96 58.61
N LEU A 1094 -28.46 -44.90 58.41
CA LEU A 1094 -27.64 -45.77 57.51
C LEU A 1094 -27.98 -47.29 57.67
N PRO A 1095 -27.37 -48.24 56.90
CA PRO A 1095 -26.99 -48.33 55.46
C PRO A 1095 -27.39 -49.76 54.93
N PRO A 1096 -26.57 -50.65 54.30
CA PRO A 1096 -25.49 -50.60 53.27
C PRO A 1096 -25.64 -51.67 52.13
N LYS A 1097 -24.55 -51.93 51.36
CA LYS A 1097 -24.16 -53.22 50.70
C LYS A 1097 -24.96 -53.66 49.43
N LYS A 1098 -24.44 -54.52 48.53
CA LYS A 1098 -23.06 -54.83 48.04
C LYS A 1098 -23.15 -55.75 46.78
N ALA A 1099 -22.00 -56.00 46.13
CA ALA A 1099 -21.73 -56.99 45.05
C ALA A 1099 -22.32 -56.65 43.66
N ALA A 1100 -21.65 -56.77 42.49
CA ALA A 1100 -20.36 -57.31 42.01
C ALA A 1100 -20.36 -58.75 41.43
N GLN A 1101 -19.35 -59.00 40.56
CA GLN A 1101 -19.02 -60.25 39.81
C GLN A 1101 -19.77 -60.47 38.47
N ALA A 1102 -19.19 -61.07 37.41
CA ALA A 1102 -17.76 -61.36 37.13
C ALA A 1102 -17.42 -61.73 35.65
N LYS A 1103 -16.19 -61.36 35.24
CA LYS A 1103 -15.17 -62.09 34.43
C LYS A 1103 -15.54 -62.84 33.12
N GLY A 1104 -14.75 -62.60 32.06
CA GLY A 1104 -14.62 -63.46 30.86
C GLY A 1104 -13.79 -62.83 29.72
N LYS A 1105 -12.49 -62.53 29.89
CA LYS A 1105 -11.30 -63.35 29.50
C LYS A 1105 -11.10 -63.66 27.99
N LEU A 1106 -10.08 -63.00 27.41
CA LEU A 1106 -9.14 -63.42 26.34
C LEU A 1106 -9.65 -64.04 25.01
N GLY A 1107 -9.34 -63.37 23.88
CA GLY A 1107 -9.44 -63.91 22.52
C GLY A 1107 -8.42 -63.28 21.55
N ARG A 1108 -7.36 -64.02 21.19
CA ARG A 1108 -6.17 -63.55 20.44
C ARG A 1108 -6.38 -63.40 18.91
N ARG A 1109 -5.65 -62.42 18.34
CA ARG A 1109 -4.85 -62.46 17.07
C ARG A 1109 -5.53 -62.41 15.67
N ARG A 1110 -5.00 -61.43 14.90
CA ARG A 1110 -4.41 -61.50 13.53
C ARG A 1110 -5.32 -61.54 12.28
N LYS A 1111 -4.87 -60.70 11.31
CA LYS A 1111 -4.88 -60.88 9.84
C LYS A 1111 -6.27 -60.79 9.15
N GLU A 1112 -6.40 -60.36 7.89
CA GLU A 1112 -5.40 -59.80 6.94
C GLU A 1112 -6.04 -58.86 5.91
N ARG A 1113 -5.26 -57.87 5.44
CA ARG A 1113 -5.43 -57.10 4.18
C ARG A 1113 -6.65 -56.15 4.10
N ARG A 1114 -6.55 -54.99 3.45
CA ARG A 1114 -5.38 -54.36 2.78
C ARG A 1114 -5.34 -52.86 3.03
#